data_AF-A0A955FUI5-F1
#
_entry.id   AF-A0A955FUI5-F1
#
_cell.length_a   1.000
_cell.length_b   1.000
_cell.length_c   1.000
_cell.angle_alpha   90.00
_cell.angle_beta   90.00
_cell.angle_gamma   90.00
#
_symmetry.space_group_name_H-M   'P 1'
#
loop_
_entity.id
_entity.type
_entity.pdbx_description
1 polymer ?
#
loop_
_entity_poly.entity_id
_entity_poly.type
_entity_poly.pdbx_seq_one_letter_code
_entity_poly.pdbx_strand_id
1 'polypeptide(L)'
;MESELIWKNVTTAVRTPRFAVLVDNNPQSWKAYVNGAIQSFSQTWGGEHFLIIPTDGTSIDEVFWRILEAYSPDYIGRYIPNLADMADFNPQQFDAVKQHNRQGWQIEDEDEFEKHWREAVKSTNIGGLDVDAALSEELKNRLSPFYFQDHIVSENVFRNSTIGYPFTHLEHIVAEAKDRPTEVVKPLEIDDAAYKLLALSKAGALSPEYASSLDDKGVAVKELPAFTERFRLKDYIVALDTDEYEPYWLDEPEESSNFPEKNFISKLPFALSMLALGKYYRHATHRDWEEGKVVVVGDTVDDYCLYYCLSRLHQDVHWLPDEHLYGAHRKDALNSSRSDDEEVVPFDENEGIAAGLVNEYFKGIGYGHNKKRIQITSHSLTMRQLGYRKRWMARICFMNDIERHCDVVPAGKVSLECVVQIIELNNHTNQQDMVFQNGKSVGRLNTPKPKNFNNINPAEHRWITSVAIDGFRPPALPYLGTQVIKLNTTTHDTRSGKDELAYFCPNVGYFGGDIDVNVVRPYVELLSNEAMFSDYFANSGYSTQLSDKGSYLKDTVSRFGSLEQTAAFFRAEKNRNLFDQYLTATQNRSDDEVIYLDTEKRAHISFEAFKRKLGAEEEAVRLIDELIAKEIISRGLIFQCSRCRRAGWYSIASVSDRFTCLRCGLEQPYNHASWKSPAEPKWYYRLAETVYLFYGSSSHLTVLALDKLRQEAPNEFHYVSETDITNPELSRPKQEVDVLAIVRGRMVLGECKDCPVKASDLRKYHTIFSQLNIKPAYFLLATTEVGVSDTVQDELGKFTNHRLFTRGDLYE
;
A
#
# COMPACT_ATOMS: atom_id res chain seq x y z
N MET A 1 -17.90 -30.13 19.23
CA MET A 1 -16.88 -29.36 18.49
C MET A 1 -15.80 -29.02 19.49
N GLU A 2 -14.65 -29.68 19.41
CA GLU A 2 -13.47 -29.24 20.16
C GLU A 2 -13.11 -27.82 19.70
N SER A 3 -12.86 -26.91 20.64
CA SER A 3 -12.49 -25.54 20.29
C SER A 3 -11.12 -25.55 19.62
N GLU A 4 -11.05 -25.05 18.38
CA GLU A 4 -9.79 -24.94 17.65
C GLU A 4 -8.89 -23.91 18.35
N LEU A 5 -7.75 -24.38 18.86
CA LEU A 5 -6.70 -23.55 19.44
C LEU A 5 -5.65 -23.29 18.37
N ILE A 6 -5.43 -22.03 18.03
CA ILE A 6 -4.48 -21.60 17.01
C ILE A 6 -3.39 -20.76 17.68
N TRP A 7 -2.14 -21.05 17.38
CA TRP A 7 -0.99 -20.27 17.81
C TRP A 7 -0.53 -19.36 16.68
N LYS A 8 -0.34 -18.08 16.96
CA LYS A 8 0.20 -17.11 16.00
C LYS A 8 1.31 -16.30 16.65
N ASN A 9 2.39 -16.09 15.89
CA ASN A 9 3.35 -15.07 16.25
C ASN A 9 2.79 -13.69 15.90
N VAL A 10 2.91 -12.76 16.83
CA VAL A 10 2.50 -11.37 16.68
C VAL A 10 3.73 -10.50 16.85
N THR A 11 4.05 -9.73 15.81
CA THR A 11 5.12 -8.74 15.85
C THR A 11 4.52 -7.35 16.03
N THR A 12 5.06 -6.60 16.98
CA THR A 12 4.64 -5.21 17.24
C THR A 12 5.80 -4.24 17.10
N ALA A 13 5.51 -3.02 16.69
CA ALA A 13 6.49 -1.94 16.59
C ALA A 13 5.95 -0.62 17.13
N VAL A 14 6.84 0.23 17.65
CA VAL A 14 6.52 1.60 18.10
C VAL A 14 6.96 2.58 17.05
N ARG A 15 6.04 3.45 16.61
CA ARG A 15 6.34 4.49 15.62
C ARG A 15 5.59 5.78 15.91
N THR A 16 6.02 6.86 15.27
CA THR A 16 5.26 8.11 15.23
C THR A 16 4.00 7.95 14.36
N PRO A 17 2.97 8.79 14.57
CA PRO A 17 1.87 8.88 13.63
C PRO A 17 2.34 9.28 12.22
N ARG A 18 1.77 8.68 11.19
CA ARG A 18 1.93 9.10 9.79
C ARG A 18 0.88 10.16 9.48
N PHE A 19 1.29 11.26 8.86
CA PHE A 19 0.41 12.42 8.67
C PHE A 19 0.51 12.99 7.27
N ALA A 20 -0.64 13.34 6.70
CA ALA A 20 -0.73 14.08 5.45
C ALA A 20 -1.55 15.36 5.68
N VAL A 21 -1.00 16.49 5.25
CA VAL A 21 -1.68 17.79 5.29
C VAL A 21 -2.15 18.17 3.90
N LEU A 22 -3.43 18.47 3.79
CA LEU A 22 -4.03 19.07 2.60
C LEU A 22 -3.73 20.56 2.59
N VAL A 23 -3.17 21.05 1.49
CA VAL A 23 -2.82 22.47 1.28
C VAL A 23 -3.51 22.98 0.03
N ASP A 24 -4.05 24.19 0.11
CA ASP A 24 -4.65 24.90 -1.01
C ASP A 24 -3.62 25.07 -2.15
N ASN A 25 -3.99 24.65 -3.35
CA ASN A 25 -3.15 24.71 -4.55
C ASN A 25 -3.11 26.10 -5.23
N ASN A 26 -3.58 27.15 -4.55
CA ASN A 26 -3.52 28.53 -5.04
C ASN A 26 -2.09 28.97 -5.42
N PRO A 27 -1.85 29.37 -6.70
CA PRO A 27 -0.53 29.74 -7.18
C PRO A 27 0.16 30.92 -6.47
N GLN A 28 -0.61 31.82 -5.85
CA GLN A 28 -0.06 33.03 -5.22
C GLN A 28 0.46 32.78 -3.80
N SER A 29 -0.13 31.84 -3.07
CA SER A 29 0.08 31.70 -1.63
C SER A 29 0.66 30.34 -1.21
N TRP A 30 0.65 29.32 -2.08
CA TRP A 30 1.09 27.97 -1.72
C TRP A 30 2.49 27.90 -1.11
N LYS A 31 3.45 28.71 -1.59
CA LYS A 31 4.83 28.71 -1.06
C LYS A 31 4.85 29.09 0.43
N ALA A 32 4.05 30.09 0.81
CA ALA A 32 3.89 30.50 2.19
C ALA A 32 3.20 29.40 3.01
N TYR A 33 2.17 28.76 2.47
CA TYR A 33 1.43 27.72 3.20
C TYR A 33 2.29 26.48 3.46
N VAL A 34 3.06 26.05 2.45
CA VAL A 34 4.03 24.96 2.56
C VAL A 34 5.12 25.29 3.59
N ASN A 35 5.66 26.50 3.57
CA ASN A 35 6.63 26.96 4.56
C ASN A 35 6.06 26.88 5.98
N GLY A 36 4.82 27.37 6.18
CA GLY A 36 4.15 27.29 7.47
C GLY A 36 3.88 25.85 7.93
N ALA A 37 3.52 24.95 7.02
CA ALA A 37 3.37 23.53 7.32
C ALA A 37 4.69 22.89 7.78
N ILE A 38 5.79 23.13 7.05
CA ILE A 38 7.14 22.65 7.42
C ILE A 38 7.54 23.16 8.81
N GLN A 39 7.16 24.39 9.15
CA GLN A 39 7.44 24.96 10.46
C GLN A 39 6.72 24.24 11.61
N SER A 40 5.47 23.81 11.42
CA SER A 40 4.78 22.96 12.40
C SER A 40 5.39 21.54 12.45
N PHE A 41 5.78 21.01 11.30
CA PHE A 41 6.38 19.67 11.21
C PHE A 41 7.71 19.61 11.95
N SER A 42 8.52 20.66 11.86
CA SER A 42 9.82 20.77 12.52
C SER A 42 9.74 20.73 14.06
N GLN A 43 8.55 20.95 14.62
CA GLN A 43 8.26 20.92 16.05
C GLN A 43 7.58 19.63 16.51
N THR A 44 7.36 18.68 15.59
CA THR A 44 6.58 17.47 15.84
C THR A 44 7.46 16.23 15.69
N TRP A 45 7.33 15.26 16.60
CA TRP A 45 8.12 14.03 16.54
C TRP A 45 7.80 13.21 15.28
N GLY A 46 8.83 12.93 14.47
CA GLY A 46 8.71 12.30 13.16
C GLY A 46 8.25 13.22 12.02
N GLY A 47 8.16 14.53 12.27
CA GLY A 47 7.60 15.50 11.33
C GLY A 47 8.37 15.65 10.02
N GLU A 48 9.67 15.32 9.97
CA GLU A 48 10.44 15.27 8.71
C GLU A 48 9.72 14.45 7.63
N HIS A 49 8.99 13.40 8.00
CA HIS A 49 8.34 12.44 7.09
C HIS A 49 6.83 12.63 6.93
N PHE A 50 6.28 13.79 7.30
CA PHE A 50 4.89 14.14 7.00
C PHE A 50 4.74 14.55 5.53
N LEU A 51 3.54 14.36 4.97
CA LEU A 51 3.25 14.67 3.58
C LEU A 51 2.49 15.99 3.43
N ILE A 52 2.71 16.65 2.30
CA ILE A 52 1.99 17.86 1.88
C ILE A 52 1.31 17.55 0.55
N ILE A 53 -0.03 17.57 0.54
CA ILE A 53 -0.84 17.19 -0.61
C ILE A 53 -1.58 18.43 -1.13
N PRO A 54 -1.33 18.84 -2.39
CA PRO A 54 -2.05 19.95 -2.98
C PRO A 54 -3.45 19.51 -3.39
N THR A 55 -4.45 20.36 -3.12
CA THR A 55 -5.84 20.10 -3.48
C THR A 55 -6.62 21.42 -3.53
N ASP A 56 -7.76 21.40 -4.22
CA ASP A 56 -8.77 22.45 -4.19
C ASP A 56 -9.86 22.21 -3.12
N GLY A 57 -9.76 21.11 -2.36
CA GLY A 57 -10.75 20.71 -1.34
C GLY A 57 -11.88 19.83 -1.88
N THR A 58 -11.94 19.61 -3.20
CA THR A 58 -12.96 18.78 -3.86
C THR A 58 -12.35 17.58 -4.57
N SER A 59 -11.09 17.67 -5.00
CA SER A 59 -10.39 16.59 -5.70
C SER A 59 -8.90 16.56 -5.39
N ILE A 60 -8.31 15.37 -5.51
CA ILE A 60 -6.87 15.14 -5.42
C ILE A 60 -6.43 14.46 -6.72
N ASP A 61 -5.33 14.92 -7.33
CA ASP A 61 -4.80 14.30 -8.54
C ASP A 61 -4.34 12.85 -8.27
N GLU A 62 -4.52 11.96 -9.24
CA GLU A 62 -4.25 10.54 -9.09
C GLU A 62 -2.77 10.24 -8.77
N VAL A 63 -1.83 11.11 -9.16
CA VAL A 63 -0.43 11.00 -8.75
C VAL A 63 -0.29 11.06 -7.22
N PHE A 64 -1.00 11.99 -6.57
CA PHE A 64 -0.98 12.15 -5.12
C PHE A 64 -1.79 11.07 -4.41
N TRP A 65 -2.88 10.59 -5.03
CA TRP A 65 -3.59 9.42 -4.50
C TRP A 65 -2.70 8.19 -4.42
N ARG A 66 -1.91 7.90 -5.46
CA ARG A 66 -0.94 6.79 -5.43
C ARG A 66 0.07 6.94 -4.29
N ILE A 67 0.54 8.16 -4.04
CA ILE A 67 1.45 8.49 -2.92
C ILE A 67 0.76 8.27 -1.58
N LEU A 68 -0.46 8.77 -1.40
CA LEU A 68 -1.25 8.61 -0.17
C LEU A 68 -1.55 7.15 0.13
N GLU A 69 -1.95 6.37 -0.87
CA GLU A 69 -2.15 4.92 -0.74
C GLU A 69 -0.85 4.19 -0.42
N ALA A 70 0.28 4.67 -0.95
CA ALA A 70 1.58 4.10 -0.66
C ALA A 70 2.03 4.36 0.79
N TYR A 71 1.86 5.60 1.26
CA TYR A 71 2.23 6.06 2.61
C TYR A 71 1.27 5.54 3.69
N SER A 72 -0.03 5.41 3.35
CA SER A 72 -1.12 5.00 4.23
C SER A 72 -1.17 5.85 5.52
N PRO A 73 -1.48 7.17 5.41
CA PRO A 73 -1.45 8.08 6.56
C PRO A 73 -2.41 7.63 7.66
N ASP A 74 -2.01 7.82 8.92
CA ASP A 74 -2.84 7.57 10.09
C ASP A 74 -3.84 8.69 10.32
N TYR A 75 -3.40 9.92 10.14
CA TYR A 75 -4.22 11.11 10.28
C TYR A 75 -4.12 11.97 9.03
N ILE A 76 -5.18 12.71 8.76
CA ILE A 76 -5.25 13.66 7.65
C ILE A 76 -5.70 14.98 8.23
N GLY A 77 -4.95 16.03 7.90
CA GLY A 77 -5.21 17.38 8.35
C GLY A 77 -5.29 18.34 7.18
N ARG A 78 -5.57 19.60 7.51
CA ARG A 78 -5.57 20.71 6.56
C ARG A 78 -4.73 21.86 7.09
N TYR A 79 -4.09 22.56 6.19
CA TYR A 79 -3.40 23.79 6.51
C TYR A 79 -4.40 24.95 6.58
N ILE A 80 -4.34 25.72 7.66
CA ILE A 80 -5.16 26.91 7.87
C ILE A 80 -4.26 28.13 7.90
N PRO A 81 -4.32 29.01 6.89
CA PRO A 81 -3.44 30.16 6.80
C PRO A 81 -3.83 31.24 7.80
N ASN A 82 -2.83 31.90 8.37
CA ASN A 82 -3.00 33.06 9.26
C ASN A 82 -2.28 34.30 8.72
N LEU A 83 -2.38 35.43 9.42
CA LEU A 83 -1.74 36.68 9.02
C LEU A 83 -0.21 36.55 8.86
N ALA A 84 0.47 35.62 9.54
CA ALA A 84 1.90 35.39 9.33
C ALA A 84 2.19 34.82 7.94
N ASP A 85 1.27 34.07 7.34
CA ASP A 85 1.37 33.67 5.92
C ASP A 85 1.21 34.88 4.99
N MET A 86 0.24 35.76 5.27
CA MET A 86 0.04 36.98 4.49
C MET A 86 1.27 37.86 4.46
N ALA A 87 2.03 37.95 5.55
CA ALA A 87 3.29 38.67 5.57
C ALA A 87 4.33 38.12 4.57
N ASP A 88 4.27 36.82 4.24
CA ASP A 88 5.19 36.13 3.33
C ASP A 88 4.74 36.30 1.86
N PHE A 89 3.45 36.11 1.54
CA PHE A 89 2.96 36.16 0.15
C PHE A 89 2.32 37.49 -0.28
N ASN A 90 1.84 38.32 0.65
CA ASN A 90 1.25 39.63 0.35
C ASN A 90 1.55 40.68 1.45
N PRO A 91 2.82 41.15 1.54
CA PRO A 91 3.26 42.09 2.57
C PRO A 91 2.46 43.41 2.59
N GLN A 92 2.05 43.89 1.41
CA GLN A 92 1.29 45.15 1.30
C GLN A 92 -0.09 45.04 1.97
N GLN A 93 -0.77 43.91 1.78
CA GLN A 93 -2.05 43.67 2.44
C GLN A 93 -1.85 43.45 3.94
N PHE A 94 -0.80 42.76 4.35
CA PHE A 94 -0.44 42.58 5.76
C PHE A 94 -0.27 43.93 6.47
N ASP A 95 0.48 44.86 5.87
CA ASP A 95 0.70 46.21 6.41
C ASP A 95 -0.61 47.00 6.50
N ALA A 96 -1.49 46.88 5.49
CA ALA A 96 -2.79 47.52 5.52
C ALA A 96 -3.67 46.99 6.66
N VAL A 97 -3.65 45.67 6.92
CA VAL A 97 -4.36 45.04 8.04
C VAL A 97 -3.77 45.50 9.38
N LYS A 98 -2.43 45.61 9.49
CA LYS A 98 -1.76 46.13 10.69
C LYS A 98 -2.19 47.56 11.00
N GLN A 99 -2.20 48.43 9.98
CA GLN A 99 -2.64 49.82 10.12
C GLN A 99 -4.12 49.93 10.51
N HIS A 100 -4.98 49.11 9.92
CA HIS A 100 -6.40 49.09 10.26
C HIS A 100 -6.63 48.69 11.72
N ASN A 101 -5.95 47.64 12.20
CA ASN A 101 -6.05 47.20 13.60
C ASN A 101 -5.47 48.23 14.57
N ARG A 102 -4.38 48.92 14.19
CA ARG A 102 -3.82 50.03 14.99
C ARG A 102 -4.84 51.15 15.22
N GLN A 103 -5.59 51.52 14.18
CA GLN A 103 -6.66 52.51 14.31
C GLN A 103 -7.86 51.98 15.11
N GLY A 104 -8.18 50.70 14.98
CA GLY A 104 -9.34 50.07 15.61
C GLY A 104 -9.18 49.77 17.10
N TRP A 105 -8.01 49.31 17.55
CA TRP A 105 -7.77 48.90 18.94
C TRP A 105 -7.51 50.06 19.89
N GLN A 106 -7.18 51.25 19.37
CA GLN A 106 -6.95 52.47 20.16
C GLN A 106 -5.93 52.28 21.29
N ILE A 107 -4.93 51.40 21.08
CA ILE A 107 -3.81 51.22 22.00
C ILE A 107 -2.80 52.33 21.70
N GLU A 108 -2.62 53.26 22.64
CA GLU A 108 -1.68 54.38 22.49
C GLU A 108 -0.22 53.97 22.70
N ASP A 109 0.02 52.94 23.53
CA ASP A 109 1.36 52.41 23.80
C ASP A 109 1.84 51.48 22.69
N GLU A 110 3.02 51.77 22.13
CA GLU A 110 3.54 51.05 20.97
C GLU A 110 3.95 49.61 21.31
N ASP A 111 4.56 49.38 22.48
CA ASP A 111 5.02 48.06 22.90
C ASP A 111 3.82 47.14 23.20
N GLU A 112 2.79 47.70 23.84
CA GLU A 112 1.52 47.03 24.06
C GLU A 112 0.83 46.70 22.73
N PHE A 113 0.80 47.62 21.77
CA PHE A 113 0.25 47.36 20.44
C PHE A 113 1.01 46.24 19.72
N GLU A 114 2.34 46.28 19.68
CA GLU A 114 3.15 45.26 19.01
C GLU A 114 3.04 43.89 19.68
N LYS A 115 2.78 43.83 20.99
CA LYS A 115 2.46 42.57 21.68
C LYS A 115 1.11 42.00 21.22
N HIS A 116 0.05 42.81 21.25
CA HIS A 116 -1.28 42.38 20.78
C HIS A 116 -1.28 42.02 19.30
N TRP A 117 -0.54 42.78 18.49
CA TRP A 117 -0.38 42.51 17.06
C TRP A 117 0.29 41.17 16.81
N ARG A 118 1.38 40.85 17.52
CA ARG A 118 2.05 39.53 17.42
C ARG A 118 1.13 38.36 17.76
N GLU A 119 0.24 38.53 18.74
CA GLU A 119 -0.77 37.52 19.07
C GLU A 119 -1.81 37.38 17.96
N ALA A 120 -2.35 38.51 17.47
CA ALA A 120 -3.32 38.51 16.37
C ALA A 120 -2.75 37.92 15.08
N VAL A 121 -1.47 38.15 14.79
CA VAL A 121 -0.77 37.58 13.63
C VAL A 121 -0.82 36.05 13.62
N LYS A 122 -0.80 35.43 14.80
CA LYS A 122 -0.85 33.97 14.96
C LYS A 122 -2.26 33.41 14.96
N SER A 123 -3.21 34.13 15.59
CA SER A 123 -4.57 33.63 15.84
C SER A 123 -5.59 33.99 14.74
N THR A 124 -5.29 34.97 13.90
CA THR A 124 -6.25 35.44 12.88
C THR A 124 -6.10 34.64 11.60
N ASN A 125 -7.08 33.76 11.34
CA ASN A 125 -7.16 33.00 10.10
C ASN A 125 -7.55 33.93 8.94
N ILE A 126 -6.87 33.79 7.81
CA ILE A 126 -7.08 34.62 6.61
C ILE A 126 -7.72 33.84 5.45
N GLY A 127 -8.08 32.58 5.70
CA GLY A 127 -8.66 31.67 4.74
C GLY A 127 -8.76 30.27 5.35
N GLY A 128 -9.31 29.33 4.60
CA GLY A 128 -9.39 27.94 5.01
C GLY A 128 -9.66 27.06 3.80
N LEU A 129 -9.00 25.91 3.76
CA LEU A 129 -9.32 24.85 2.82
C LEU A 129 -10.50 24.06 3.36
N ASP A 130 -11.66 24.19 2.72
CA ASP A 130 -12.83 23.37 3.04
C ASP A 130 -12.81 22.10 2.20
N VAL A 131 -12.81 20.96 2.88
CA VAL A 131 -12.87 19.64 2.25
C VAL A 131 -14.33 19.23 2.15
N ASP A 132 -14.78 18.96 0.93
CA ASP A 132 -16.17 18.55 0.72
C ASP A 132 -16.43 17.11 1.22
N ALA A 133 -17.71 16.76 1.34
CA ALA A 133 -18.11 15.46 1.85
C ALA A 133 -17.68 14.31 0.93
N ALA A 134 -17.63 14.52 -0.39
CA ALA A 134 -17.27 13.49 -1.35
C ALA A 134 -15.79 13.13 -1.26
N LEU A 135 -14.91 14.13 -1.20
CA LEU A 135 -13.49 13.94 -1.00
C LEU A 135 -13.19 13.35 0.38
N SER A 136 -13.88 13.80 1.43
CA SER A 136 -13.76 13.21 2.78
C SER A 136 -14.09 11.71 2.78
N GLU A 137 -15.16 11.32 2.09
CA GLU A 137 -15.56 9.93 1.96
C GLU A 137 -14.58 9.11 1.09
N GLU A 138 -14.02 9.70 0.04
CA GLU A 138 -12.96 9.07 -0.75
C GLU A 138 -11.69 8.84 0.08
N LEU A 139 -11.24 9.84 0.86
CA LEU A 139 -10.10 9.73 1.79
C LEU A 139 -10.32 8.60 2.79
N LYS A 140 -11.52 8.51 3.37
CA LYS A 140 -11.91 7.41 4.27
C LYS A 140 -11.79 6.06 3.58
N ASN A 141 -12.45 5.90 2.43
CA ASN A 141 -12.61 4.61 1.76
C ASN A 141 -11.32 4.10 1.11
N ARG A 142 -10.44 4.99 0.61
CA ARG A 142 -9.16 4.61 0.00
C ARG A 142 -8.04 4.41 1.01
N LEU A 143 -8.00 5.22 2.07
CA LEU A 143 -6.85 5.27 2.98
C LEU A 143 -7.09 4.62 4.33
N SER A 144 -8.36 4.50 4.77
CA SER A 144 -8.73 3.93 6.08
C SER A 144 -7.91 4.56 7.23
N PRO A 145 -7.87 5.91 7.38
CA PRO A 145 -7.14 6.56 8.48
C PRO A 145 -7.81 6.30 9.84
N PHE A 146 -7.23 6.79 10.94
CA PHE A 146 -8.00 6.98 12.17
C PHE A 146 -8.98 8.13 11.98
N TYR A 147 -10.19 7.98 12.51
CA TYR A 147 -11.19 9.04 12.43
C TYR A 147 -12.24 8.90 13.54
N PHE A 148 -12.88 10.01 13.87
CA PHE A 148 -14.02 10.03 14.78
C PHE A 148 -15.29 10.43 14.03
N GLN A 149 -16.28 9.52 14.00
CA GLN A 149 -17.54 9.73 13.29
C GLN A 149 -17.31 10.06 11.81
N ASP A 150 -17.63 11.28 11.36
CA ASP A 150 -17.43 11.73 9.98
C ASP A 150 -16.27 12.73 9.83
N HIS A 151 -15.50 12.97 10.91
CA HIS A 151 -14.35 13.87 10.92
C HIS A 151 -13.07 13.17 10.44
N ILE A 152 -12.94 12.97 9.13
CA ILE A 152 -11.77 12.34 8.49
C ILE A 152 -10.59 13.32 8.44
N VAL A 153 -10.85 14.55 8.00
CA VAL A 153 -9.89 15.66 8.04
C VAL A 153 -10.16 16.46 9.31
N SER A 154 -9.44 16.11 10.38
CA SER A 154 -9.73 16.60 11.74
C SER A 154 -8.66 17.57 12.27
N GLU A 155 -7.44 17.48 11.75
CA GLU A 155 -6.31 18.24 12.25
C GLU A 155 -6.14 19.56 11.50
N ASN A 156 -6.02 20.67 12.24
CA ASN A 156 -5.70 21.97 11.66
C ASN A 156 -4.23 22.30 11.94
N VAL A 157 -3.48 22.61 10.88
CA VAL A 157 -2.07 22.97 10.94
C VAL A 157 -1.93 24.46 10.68
N PHE A 158 -1.16 25.15 11.51
CA PHE A 158 -0.97 26.60 11.45
C PHE A 158 0.50 26.96 11.54
N ARG A 159 0.93 27.96 10.78
CA ARG A 159 2.26 28.57 10.95
C ARG A 159 2.49 28.98 12.41
N ASN A 160 3.71 28.77 12.91
CA ASN A 160 4.12 29.08 14.30
C ASN A 160 3.29 28.35 15.38
N SER A 161 2.63 27.25 15.05
CA SER A 161 1.94 26.40 16.03
C SER A 161 2.48 24.98 15.97
N THR A 162 2.51 24.31 17.12
CA THR A 162 2.65 22.86 17.17
C THR A 162 1.35 22.20 16.71
N ILE A 163 1.46 20.96 16.24
CA ILE A 163 0.30 20.12 15.95
C ILE A 163 -0.12 19.47 17.28
N GLY A 164 -1.38 19.64 17.66
CA GLY A 164 -1.91 19.15 18.93
C GLY A 164 -2.01 17.62 19.00
N TYR A 165 -2.75 17.15 20.00
CA TYR A 165 -3.15 15.74 20.05
C TYR A 165 -3.77 15.31 18.72
N PRO A 166 -3.39 14.16 18.13
CA PRO A 166 -2.69 13.00 18.72
C PRO A 166 -1.15 12.99 18.57
N PHE A 167 -0.53 14.11 18.19
CA PHE A 167 0.91 14.21 17.96
C PHE A 167 1.70 14.53 19.24
N THR A 168 3.01 14.27 19.20
CA THR A 168 3.92 14.62 20.31
C THR A 168 4.79 15.80 19.91
N HIS A 169 4.79 16.85 20.74
CA HIS A 169 5.67 17.99 20.56
C HIS A 169 7.12 17.62 20.88
N LEU A 170 8.05 18.14 20.09
CA LEU A 170 9.46 17.78 20.17
C LEU A 170 10.12 18.23 21.47
N GLU A 171 9.70 19.37 22.04
CA GLU A 171 10.14 19.83 23.36
C GLU A 171 9.86 18.82 24.49
N HIS A 172 8.81 18.00 24.36
CA HIS A 172 8.48 16.95 25.33
C HIS A 172 9.34 15.69 25.11
N ILE A 173 9.79 15.44 23.88
CA ILE A 173 10.69 14.33 23.56
C ILE A 173 12.12 14.63 24.01
N VAL A 174 12.63 15.82 23.68
CA VAL A 174 14.02 16.20 23.98
C VAL A 174 14.32 16.20 25.47
N ALA A 175 13.36 16.63 26.29
CA ALA A 175 13.50 16.62 27.75
C ALA A 175 13.76 15.21 28.32
N GLU A 176 13.21 14.18 27.67
CA GLU A 176 13.15 12.81 28.18
C GLU A 176 13.98 11.82 27.37
N ALA A 177 14.59 12.22 26.26
CA ALA A 177 15.43 11.35 25.43
C ALA A 177 16.67 10.83 26.20
N LYS A 178 17.03 9.56 25.99
CA LYS A 178 18.24 8.95 26.56
C LYS A 178 19.51 9.61 26.04
N ASP A 179 19.57 9.78 24.71
CA ASP A 179 20.62 10.53 24.04
C ASP A 179 20.11 11.95 23.79
N ARG A 180 20.25 12.79 24.82
CA ARG A 180 19.67 14.14 24.80
C ARG A 180 20.51 15.05 23.90
N PRO A 181 19.91 15.65 22.86
CA PRO A 181 20.61 16.61 22.03
C PRO A 181 21.01 17.83 22.86
N THR A 182 22.24 18.29 22.67
CA THR A 182 22.79 19.46 23.38
C THR A 182 22.57 20.76 22.63
N GLU A 183 22.34 20.67 21.32
CA GLU A 183 22.22 21.83 20.45
C GLU A 183 21.35 21.55 19.23
N VAL A 184 20.82 22.62 18.65
CA VAL A 184 20.15 22.65 17.36
C VAL A 184 20.77 23.78 16.52
N VAL A 185 20.99 23.52 15.24
CA VAL A 185 21.55 24.49 14.31
C VAL A 185 20.41 25.23 13.62
N LYS A 186 20.43 26.56 13.70
CA LYS A 186 19.46 27.40 13.01
C LYS A 186 19.75 27.41 11.50
N PRO A 187 18.77 27.06 10.64
CA PRO A 187 18.92 27.17 9.20
C PRO A 187 19.16 28.61 8.76
N LEU A 188 20.00 28.81 7.72
CA LEU A 188 20.24 30.13 7.13
C LEU A 188 19.02 30.64 6.38
N GLU A 189 18.80 31.96 6.43
CA GLU A 189 17.76 32.63 5.64
C GLU A 189 18.17 32.73 4.16
N ILE A 190 17.19 32.57 3.27
CA ILE A 190 17.38 32.54 1.82
C ILE A 190 16.31 33.41 1.16
N ASP A 191 16.76 34.33 0.30
CA ASP A 191 15.90 35.28 -0.40
C ASP A 191 15.13 34.63 -1.56
N ASP A 192 15.79 33.77 -2.36
CA ASP A 192 15.15 33.08 -3.48
C ASP A 192 14.09 32.09 -2.97
N ALA A 193 12.84 32.28 -3.39
CA ALA A 193 11.71 31.51 -2.88
C ALA A 193 11.81 30.01 -3.19
N ALA A 194 12.43 29.61 -4.30
CA ALA A 194 12.58 28.20 -4.64
C ALA A 194 13.67 27.56 -3.76
N TYR A 195 14.85 28.18 -3.65
CA TYR A 195 15.91 27.64 -2.81
C TYR A 195 15.58 27.73 -1.31
N LYS A 196 14.79 28.70 -0.86
CA LYS A 196 14.20 28.74 0.48
C LYS A 196 13.38 27.48 0.76
N LEU A 197 12.46 27.11 -0.15
CA LEU A 197 11.66 25.89 0.01
C LEU A 197 12.50 24.62 -0.04
N LEU A 198 13.49 24.55 -0.95
CA LEU A 198 14.42 23.42 -1.01
C LEU A 198 15.16 23.25 0.32
N ALA A 199 15.74 24.32 0.85
CA ALA A 199 16.45 24.30 2.13
C ALA A 199 15.52 23.88 3.27
N LEU A 200 14.33 24.48 3.37
CA LEU A 200 13.33 24.16 4.39
C LEU A 200 12.89 22.69 4.33
N SER A 201 12.77 22.12 3.13
CA SER A 201 12.38 20.72 2.97
C SER A 201 13.43 19.75 3.55
N LYS A 202 14.71 20.15 3.60
CA LYS A 202 15.80 19.31 4.12
C LYS A 202 16.12 19.65 5.58
N ALA A 203 16.21 20.93 5.90
CA ALA A 203 16.58 21.42 7.21
C ALA A 203 15.42 21.45 8.22
N GLY A 204 14.19 21.67 7.76
CA GLY A 204 13.10 22.15 8.60
C GLY A 204 13.25 23.64 8.93
N ALA A 205 12.38 24.15 9.81
CA ALA A 205 12.36 25.55 10.25
C ALA A 205 12.48 25.66 11.77
N LEU A 206 13.10 26.75 12.24
CA LEU A 206 13.26 27.07 13.65
C LEU A 206 12.66 28.46 13.92
N SER A 207 11.45 28.51 14.48
CA SER A 207 10.84 29.79 14.89
C SER A 207 11.53 30.35 16.13
N PRO A 208 11.48 31.68 16.37
CA PRO A 208 12.00 32.27 17.60
C PRO A 208 11.38 31.67 18.87
N GLU A 209 10.08 31.40 18.87
CA GLU A 209 9.38 30.77 19.99
C GLU A 209 9.83 29.32 20.19
N TYR A 210 9.99 28.58 19.10
CA TYR A 210 10.46 27.21 19.18
C TYR A 210 11.92 27.13 19.66
N ALA A 211 12.78 28.01 19.14
CA ALA A 211 14.15 28.19 19.62
C ALA A 211 14.19 28.49 21.13
N SER A 212 13.35 29.41 21.61
CA SER A 212 13.23 29.71 23.04
C SER A 212 12.76 28.50 23.85
N SER A 213 11.79 27.74 23.36
CA SER A 213 11.32 26.54 24.04
C SER A 213 12.42 25.48 24.14
N LEU A 214 13.20 25.27 23.07
CA LEU A 214 14.33 24.34 23.08
C LEU A 214 15.43 24.78 24.06
N ASP A 215 15.74 26.07 24.11
CA ASP A 215 16.73 26.63 25.06
C ASP A 215 16.26 26.47 26.51
N ASP A 216 14.97 26.69 26.80
CA ASP A 216 14.36 26.40 28.11
C ASP A 216 14.45 24.92 28.49
N LYS A 217 14.48 24.04 27.48
CA LYS A 217 14.77 22.60 27.63
C LYS A 217 16.25 22.27 27.50
N GLY A 218 17.16 23.24 27.64
CA GLY A 218 18.61 23.05 27.69
C GLY A 218 19.25 22.59 26.38
N VAL A 219 18.64 22.90 25.23
CA VAL A 219 19.20 22.66 23.89
C VAL A 219 19.65 23.99 23.33
N ALA A 220 20.96 24.20 23.23
CA ALA A 220 21.49 25.47 22.76
C ALA A 220 21.20 25.70 21.28
N VAL A 221 20.78 26.91 20.91
CA VAL A 221 20.61 27.29 19.50
C VAL A 221 21.94 27.82 18.96
N LYS A 222 22.51 27.12 17.98
CA LYS A 222 23.72 27.53 17.28
C LYS A 222 23.39 28.19 15.95
N GLU A 223 24.07 29.30 15.68
CA GLU A 223 24.01 30.00 14.39
C GLU A 223 25.08 29.42 13.45
N LEU A 224 24.74 29.27 12.17
CA LEU A 224 25.72 28.98 11.12
C LEU A 224 26.50 30.25 10.77
N PRO A 225 27.77 30.13 10.32
CA PRO A 225 28.49 31.28 9.79
C PRO A 225 27.74 31.87 8.59
N ALA A 226 27.74 33.20 8.49
CA ALA A 226 27.18 33.90 7.34
C ALA A 226 27.92 33.50 6.04
N PHE A 227 27.25 33.68 4.90
CA PHE A 227 27.86 33.40 3.60
C PHE A 227 29.12 34.25 3.38
N THR A 228 30.16 33.60 2.86
CA THR A 228 31.45 34.22 2.53
C THR A 228 31.89 33.76 1.14
N GLU A 229 33.01 34.30 0.62
CA GLU A 229 33.59 33.81 -0.64
C GLU A 229 33.95 32.32 -0.61
N ARG A 230 34.20 31.77 0.59
CA ARG A 230 34.61 30.38 0.83
C ARG A 230 33.45 29.45 1.21
N PHE A 231 32.35 29.98 1.74
CA PHE A 231 31.12 29.24 2.05
C PHE A 231 29.93 30.00 1.49
N ARG A 232 29.48 29.61 0.29
CA ARG A 232 28.45 30.33 -0.47
C ARG A 232 27.09 29.64 -0.31
N LEU A 233 26.02 30.32 -0.71
CA LEU A 233 24.67 29.75 -0.75
C LEU A 233 24.62 28.43 -1.53
N LYS A 234 25.37 28.34 -2.63
CA LYS A 234 25.54 27.10 -3.40
C LYS A 234 26.06 25.94 -2.57
N ASP A 235 27.08 26.15 -1.76
CA ASP A 235 27.68 25.08 -0.97
C ASP A 235 26.70 24.59 0.10
N TYR A 236 25.93 25.52 0.69
CA TYR A 236 24.87 25.20 1.64
C TYR A 236 23.72 24.42 1.00
N ILE A 237 23.18 24.89 -0.13
CA ILE A 237 22.06 24.22 -0.83
C ILE A 237 22.45 22.83 -1.31
N VAL A 238 23.65 22.70 -1.92
CA VAL A 238 24.15 21.40 -2.36
C VAL A 238 24.28 20.46 -1.17
N ALA A 239 24.88 20.91 -0.06
CA ALA A 239 25.06 20.09 1.12
C ALA A 239 23.74 19.60 1.72
N LEU A 240 22.73 20.47 1.80
CA LEU A 240 21.40 20.08 2.26
C LEU A 240 20.73 19.07 1.34
N ASP A 241 20.88 19.23 0.02
CA ASP A 241 20.20 18.35 -0.92
C ASP A 241 20.84 16.96 -1.01
N THR A 242 22.17 16.87 -0.87
CA THR A 242 22.93 15.61 -0.86
C THR A 242 23.05 14.97 0.52
N ASP A 243 22.64 15.65 1.60
CA ASP A 243 22.82 15.22 3.00
C ASP A 243 24.31 15.04 3.39
N GLU A 244 25.21 15.74 2.70
CA GLU A 244 26.66 15.61 2.85
C GLU A 244 27.37 16.97 2.76
N TYR A 245 28.25 17.29 3.70
CA TYR A 245 29.06 18.51 3.69
C TYR A 245 30.56 18.19 3.77
N GLU A 246 31.28 18.39 2.66
CA GLU A 246 32.73 18.30 2.62
C GLU A 246 33.36 19.65 2.24
N PRO A 247 34.07 20.34 3.16
CA PRO A 247 34.79 21.56 2.82
C PRO A 247 35.99 21.23 1.93
N TYR A 248 36.04 21.83 0.74
CA TYR A 248 37.09 21.61 -0.27
C TYR A 248 38.51 22.08 0.15
N TRP A 249 38.66 22.78 1.27
CA TRP A 249 39.90 23.43 1.71
C TRP A 249 40.43 22.80 3.01
N LEU A 250 40.97 21.58 2.95
CA LEU A 250 41.40 20.76 4.11
C LEU A 250 42.74 21.16 4.76
N ASP A 251 43.43 22.20 4.30
CA ASP A 251 44.81 22.53 4.73
C ASP A 251 44.94 23.63 5.80
N GLU A 252 43.85 24.21 6.33
CA GLU A 252 43.89 25.23 7.39
C GLU A 252 43.38 24.70 8.76
N PRO A 253 43.98 25.12 9.90
CA PRO A 253 43.61 24.64 11.24
C PRO A 253 42.18 25.03 11.66
N GLU A 254 41.49 24.11 12.35
CA GLU A 254 40.07 24.21 12.76
C GLU A 254 39.70 25.48 13.55
N GLU A 255 40.66 26.09 14.25
CA GLU A 255 40.42 27.23 15.15
C GLU A 255 40.28 28.60 14.45
N SER A 256 40.51 28.68 13.13
CA SER A 256 40.44 29.95 12.36
C SER A 256 39.33 30.02 11.30
N SER A 257 38.37 29.08 11.32
CA SER A 257 37.62 28.75 10.11
C SER A 257 36.15 29.27 10.15
N ASN A 258 35.78 30.17 9.23
CA ASN A 258 34.41 30.64 8.99
C ASN A 258 33.52 29.56 8.33
N PHE A 259 33.69 28.28 8.67
CA PHE A 259 32.97 27.16 8.05
C PHE A 259 32.00 26.50 9.03
N PRO A 260 30.86 25.98 8.55
CA PRO A 260 30.02 25.08 9.33
C PRO A 260 30.78 23.86 9.84
N GLU A 261 30.38 23.35 11.01
CA GLU A 261 30.82 22.04 11.48
C GLU A 261 30.43 20.96 10.47
N LYS A 262 31.30 19.95 10.24
CA LYS A 262 31.07 18.91 9.22
C LYS A 262 29.73 18.18 9.36
N ASN A 263 29.20 18.06 10.57
CA ASN A 263 27.96 17.35 10.88
C ASN A 263 26.77 18.28 11.15
N PHE A 264 26.81 19.56 10.77
CA PHE A 264 25.72 20.51 11.08
C PHE A 264 24.35 20.04 10.58
N ILE A 265 24.29 19.28 9.47
CA ILE A 265 23.05 18.77 8.88
C ILE A 265 22.29 17.86 9.87
N SER A 266 23.02 17.01 10.60
CA SER A 266 22.45 16.12 11.64
C SER A 266 21.91 16.86 12.87
N LYS A 267 22.11 18.19 12.94
CA LYS A 267 21.69 19.06 14.04
C LYS A 267 20.60 20.05 13.62
N LEU A 268 20.08 19.94 12.40
CA LEU A 268 19.01 20.80 11.90
C LEU A 268 17.63 20.42 12.49
N PRO A 269 16.63 21.31 12.45
CA PRO A 269 15.30 21.06 13.03
C PRO A 269 14.63 19.74 12.61
N PHE A 270 14.71 19.34 11.34
CA PHE A 270 14.16 18.05 10.91
C PHE A 270 14.96 16.86 11.41
N ALA A 271 16.29 16.93 11.45
CA ALA A 271 17.11 15.89 12.08
C ALA A 271 16.74 15.74 13.57
N LEU A 272 16.49 16.86 14.28
CA LEU A 272 15.99 16.84 15.65
C LEU A 272 14.60 16.20 15.73
N SER A 273 13.70 16.44 14.77
CA SER A 273 12.38 15.81 14.71
C SER A 273 12.43 14.29 14.61
N MET A 274 13.56 13.75 14.15
CA MET A 274 13.84 12.32 14.06
C MET A 274 14.54 11.74 15.28
N LEU A 275 14.60 12.47 16.41
CA LEU A 275 15.23 11.99 17.63
C LEU A 275 14.67 10.63 18.05
N ALA A 276 15.57 9.68 18.28
CA ALA A 276 15.27 8.27 18.60
C ALA A 276 14.48 7.49 17.53
N LEU A 277 14.42 7.96 16.28
CA LEU A 277 13.76 7.28 15.16
C LEU A 277 14.78 6.73 14.15
N GLY A 278 14.40 5.64 13.48
CA GLY A 278 15.17 5.04 12.39
C GLY A 278 14.34 4.93 11.12
N LYS A 279 15.05 4.93 9.98
CA LYS A 279 14.50 4.73 8.63
C LYS A 279 14.62 3.24 8.26
N TYR A 280 13.50 2.57 8.03
CA TYR A 280 13.44 1.13 7.74
C TYR A 280 12.80 0.86 6.38
N TYR A 281 13.43 0.00 5.57
CA TYR A 281 12.87 -0.49 4.31
C TYR A 281 12.51 -1.97 4.42
N ARG A 282 11.50 -2.40 3.67
CA ARG A 282 11.18 -3.83 3.56
C ARG A 282 12.25 -4.52 2.70
N HIS A 283 13.04 -5.37 3.33
CA HIS A 283 14.11 -6.13 2.68
C HIS A 283 13.66 -6.93 1.44
N ALA A 284 12.41 -7.43 1.42
CA ALA A 284 11.90 -8.20 0.29
C ALA A 284 11.68 -7.37 -0.99
N THR A 285 11.57 -6.04 -0.87
CA THR A 285 11.15 -5.13 -1.95
C THR A 285 12.12 -3.97 -2.17
N HIS A 286 13.11 -3.77 -1.29
CA HIS A 286 14.11 -2.71 -1.41
C HIS A 286 15.48 -3.24 -1.76
N ARG A 287 16.10 -2.63 -2.76
CA ARG A 287 17.49 -2.83 -3.14
C ARG A 287 18.09 -1.46 -3.46
N ASP A 288 18.79 -0.90 -2.50
CA ASP A 288 19.47 0.40 -2.59
C ASP A 288 20.37 0.56 -3.83
N TRP A 289 20.98 -0.52 -4.32
CA TRP A 289 21.80 -0.51 -5.54
C TRP A 289 21.00 -0.51 -6.85
N GLU A 290 19.69 -0.81 -6.81
CA GLU A 290 18.77 -0.78 -7.97
C GLU A 290 17.93 0.50 -8.02
N GLU A 291 17.71 1.16 -6.88
CA GLU A 291 16.93 2.40 -6.82
C GLU A 291 17.69 3.55 -7.52
N GLY A 292 17.06 4.11 -8.55
CA GLY A 292 17.60 5.25 -9.30
C GLY A 292 17.29 6.57 -8.59
N LYS A 293 18.07 7.61 -8.90
CA LYS A 293 17.81 8.97 -8.39
C LYS A 293 16.59 9.56 -9.09
N VAL A 294 15.69 10.21 -8.36
CA VAL A 294 14.52 10.88 -8.96
C VAL A 294 14.74 12.39 -8.92
N VAL A 295 14.66 13.05 -10.07
CA VAL A 295 14.74 14.51 -10.17
C VAL A 295 13.40 15.02 -10.67
N VAL A 296 12.69 15.73 -9.80
CA VAL A 296 11.45 16.43 -10.17
C VAL A 296 11.81 17.83 -10.65
N VAL A 297 11.41 18.17 -11.87
CA VAL A 297 11.70 19.47 -12.49
C VAL A 297 10.42 20.26 -12.66
N GLY A 298 10.38 21.50 -12.19
CA GLY A 298 9.21 22.37 -12.33
C GLY A 298 9.01 23.31 -11.13
N ASP A 299 8.19 24.33 -11.35
CA ASP A 299 8.02 25.47 -10.41
C ASP A 299 6.60 25.59 -9.85
N THR A 300 5.72 24.63 -10.17
CA THR A 300 4.33 24.62 -9.68
C THR A 300 4.22 24.01 -8.29
N VAL A 301 3.10 24.26 -7.61
CA VAL A 301 2.78 23.63 -6.32
C VAL A 301 2.80 22.10 -6.43
N ASP A 302 2.29 21.55 -7.53
CA ASP A 302 2.24 20.11 -7.74
C ASP A 302 3.64 19.51 -7.97
N ASP A 303 4.52 20.20 -8.70
CA ASP A 303 5.91 19.73 -8.88
C ASP A 303 6.65 19.72 -7.54
N TYR A 304 6.53 20.78 -6.76
CA TYR A 304 7.16 20.84 -5.45
C TYR A 304 6.58 19.80 -4.49
N CYS A 305 5.26 19.64 -4.42
CA CYS A 305 4.63 18.67 -3.54
C CYS A 305 4.92 17.23 -3.98
N LEU A 306 5.02 16.97 -5.29
CA LEU A 306 5.46 15.68 -5.83
C LEU A 306 6.88 15.35 -5.35
N TYR A 307 7.81 16.29 -5.52
CA TYR A 307 9.16 16.18 -4.95
C TYR A 307 9.11 15.91 -3.45
N TYR A 308 8.42 16.79 -2.72
CA TYR A 308 8.43 16.79 -1.27
C TYR A 308 7.93 15.45 -0.75
N CYS A 309 6.79 14.98 -1.25
CA CYS A 309 6.22 13.69 -0.86
C CYS A 309 7.13 12.52 -1.22
N LEU A 310 7.65 12.45 -2.45
CA LEU A 310 8.55 11.38 -2.86
C LEU A 310 9.82 11.35 -1.99
N SER A 311 10.37 12.51 -1.62
CA SER A 311 11.53 12.61 -0.72
C SER A 311 11.26 12.11 0.70
N ARG A 312 9.99 11.95 1.10
CA ARG A 312 9.62 11.36 2.40
C ARG A 312 9.43 9.87 2.34
N LEU A 313 9.31 9.31 1.14
CA LEU A 313 9.10 7.89 0.88
C LEU A 313 10.40 7.19 0.43
N HIS A 314 11.26 7.90 -0.29
CA HIS A 314 12.44 7.36 -0.96
C HIS A 314 13.70 8.16 -0.63
N GLN A 315 14.85 7.50 -0.73
CA GLN A 315 16.15 8.18 -0.77
C GLN A 315 16.40 8.77 -2.16
N ASP A 316 17.35 9.69 -2.27
CA ASP A 316 17.81 10.22 -3.57
C ASP A 316 16.72 10.86 -4.45
N VAL A 317 15.78 11.55 -3.81
CA VAL A 317 14.77 12.38 -4.50
C VAL A 317 15.15 13.85 -4.38
N HIS A 318 15.19 14.53 -5.52
CA HIS A 318 15.70 15.87 -5.69
C HIS A 318 14.69 16.76 -6.42
N TRP A 319 14.73 18.05 -6.12
CA TRP A 319 13.97 19.08 -6.82
C TRP A 319 14.92 19.97 -7.61
N LEU A 320 14.51 20.35 -8.82
CA LEU A 320 15.25 21.26 -9.66
C LEU A 320 14.28 22.32 -10.23
N PRO A 321 14.35 23.57 -9.74
CA PRO A 321 13.52 24.65 -10.27
C PRO A 321 13.77 24.85 -11.77
N ASP A 322 12.71 24.89 -12.57
CA ASP A 322 12.80 24.91 -14.02
C ASP A 322 13.30 26.27 -14.54
N GLU A 323 12.88 27.36 -13.90
CA GLU A 323 13.37 28.72 -14.17
C GLU A 323 14.90 28.82 -14.05
N HIS A 324 15.47 28.32 -12.93
CA HIS A 324 16.91 28.39 -12.67
C HIS A 324 17.71 27.47 -13.60
N LEU A 325 17.18 26.28 -13.89
CA LEU A 325 17.76 25.37 -14.88
C LEU A 325 17.78 26.00 -16.28
N TYR A 326 16.68 26.66 -16.68
CA TYR A 326 16.59 27.34 -17.96
C TYR A 326 17.60 28.49 -18.09
N GLY A 327 17.75 29.31 -17.04
CA GLY A 327 18.76 30.37 -16.97
C GLY A 327 20.18 29.85 -17.20
N ALA A 328 20.57 28.83 -16.44
CA ALA A 328 21.88 28.19 -16.53
C ALA A 328 22.14 27.64 -17.95
N HIS A 329 21.18 26.90 -18.50
CA HIS A 329 21.29 26.38 -19.87
C HIS A 329 21.40 27.50 -20.90
N ARG A 330 20.62 28.57 -20.76
CA ARG A 330 20.62 29.69 -21.72
C ARG A 330 21.98 30.40 -21.71
N LYS A 331 22.58 30.63 -20.55
CA LYS A 331 23.91 31.26 -20.44
C LYS A 331 25.01 30.33 -20.97
N ASP A 332 24.97 29.05 -20.68
CA ASP A 332 25.91 28.09 -21.26
C ASP A 332 25.80 28.04 -22.80
N ALA A 333 24.57 28.00 -23.33
CA ALA A 333 24.33 28.00 -24.76
C ALA A 333 24.88 29.26 -25.45
N LEU A 334 24.69 30.43 -24.82
CA LEU A 334 25.26 31.69 -25.28
C LEU A 334 26.80 31.62 -25.29
N ASN A 335 27.41 31.19 -24.19
CA ASN A 335 28.87 31.08 -24.07
C ASN A 335 29.49 30.06 -25.03
N SER A 336 28.76 29.00 -25.41
CA SER A 336 29.19 28.03 -26.41
C SER A 336 29.14 28.59 -27.83
N SER A 337 28.27 29.57 -28.09
CA SER A 337 28.08 30.20 -29.40
C SER A 337 28.85 31.51 -29.58
N ARG A 338 29.56 31.95 -28.53
CA ARG A 338 30.32 33.21 -28.52
C ARG A 338 31.54 33.13 -29.44
N SER A 339 31.96 34.27 -29.96
CA SER A 339 33.25 34.39 -30.66
C SER A 339 34.41 34.43 -29.66
N ASP A 340 35.63 34.07 -30.07
CA ASP A 340 36.79 34.01 -29.16
C ASP A 340 37.10 35.37 -28.48
N ASP A 341 36.75 36.48 -29.13
CA ASP A 341 36.94 37.85 -28.64
C ASP A 341 35.82 38.33 -27.69
N GLU A 342 34.75 37.54 -27.49
CA GLU A 342 33.63 37.88 -26.61
C GLU A 342 33.86 37.35 -25.19
N GLU A 343 33.64 38.19 -24.18
CA GLU A 343 33.76 37.81 -22.77
C GLU A 343 32.74 36.72 -22.39
N VAL A 344 33.17 35.80 -21.52
CA VAL A 344 32.30 34.76 -20.95
C VAL A 344 31.30 35.42 -20.01
N VAL A 345 30.01 35.14 -20.21
CA VAL A 345 28.96 35.57 -19.28
C VAL A 345 28.88 34.53 -18.14
N PRO A 346 29.29 34.86 -16.91
CA PRO A 346 29.24 33.89 -15.82
C PRO A 346 27.79 33.58 -15.42
N PHE A 347 27.60 32.41 -14.80
CA PHE A 347 26.36 32.13 -14.08
C PHE A 347 26.18 33.14 -12.94
N ASP A 348 24.94 33.56 -12.72
CA ASP A 348 24.61 34.18 -11.44
C ASP A 348 24.52 33.12 -10.34
N GLU A 349 24.21 33.56 -9.13
CA GLU A 349 24.17 32.67 -7.97
C GLU A 349 23.14 31.53 -8.16
N ASN A 350 21.92 31.85 -8.60
CA ASN A 350 20.83 30.88 -8.75
C ASN A 350 21.12 29.83 -9.84
N GLU A 351 21.66 30.27 -10.98
CA GLU A 351 22.06 29.37 -12.06
C GLU A 351 23.29 28.53 -11.67
N GLY A 352 24.21 29.11 -10.91
CA GLY A 352 25.38 28.41 -10.36
C GLY A 352 24.98 27.31 -9.37
N ILE A 353 23.91 27.52 -8.60
CA ILE A 353 23.28 26.50 -7.74
C ILE A 353 22.67 25.39 -8.60
N ALA A 354 21.84 25.73 -9.60
CA ALA A 354 21.22 24.74 -10.49
C ALA A 354 22.26 23.87 -11.19
N ALA A 355 23.31 24.47 -11.73
CA ALA A 355 24.44 23.74 -12.30
C ALA A 355 25.17 22.88 -11.25
N GLY A 356 25.36 23.39 -10.03
CA GLY A 356 25.94 22.65 -8.90
C GLY A 356 25.17 21.37 -8.58
N LEU A 357 23.86 21.50 -8.35
CA LEU A 357 22.96 20.38 -8.06
C LEU A 357 22.99 19.33 -9.18
N VAL A 358 22.89 19.78 -10.43
CA VAL A 358 22.99 18.91 -11.60
C VAL A 358 24.28 18.08 -11.57
N ASN A 359 25.42 18.71 -11.28
CA ASN A 359 26.70 17.99 -11.18
C ASN A 359 26.71 16.93 -10.06
N GLU A 360 26.13 17.22 -8.89
CA GLU A 360 26.06 16.25 -7.79
C GLU A 360 25.15 15.06 -8.11
N TYR A 361 24.02 15.31 -8.78
CA TYR A 361 23.12 14.22 -9.20
C TYR A 361 23.86 13.20 -10.07
N PHE A 362 24.82 13.65 -10.89
CA PHE A 362 25.61 12.80 -11.77
C PHE A 362 26.82 12.14 -11.11
N LYS A 363 27.50 12.84 -10.18
CA LYS A 363 28.63 12.26 -9.44
C LYS A 363 28.23 10.95 -8.75
N GLY A 364 27.02 10.89 -8.18
CA GLY A 364 26.48 9.70 -7.52
C GLY A 364 26.17 8.50 -8.44
N ILE A 365 26.32 8.63 -9.76
CA ILE A 365 26.06 7.57 -10.75
C ILE A 365 27.34 7.11 -11.48
N GLY A 366 28.36 7.97 -11.56
CA GLY A 366 29.55 7.77 -12.39
C GLY A 366 30.58 6.73 -11.89
N TYR A 367 30.58 6.35 -10.61
CA TYR A 367 31.57 5.43 -10.04
C TYR A 367 30.94 4.10 -9.61
N GLY A 368 31.20 3.01 -10.35
CA GLY A 368 30.90 1.63 -9.92
C GLY A 368 29.43 1.16 -10.01
N HIS A 369 28.48 2.03 -10.35
CA HIS A 369 27.04 1.74 -10.33
C HIS A 369 26.39 1.73 -11.73
N ASN A 370 26.85 0.85 -12.63
CA ASN A 370 26.36 0.75 -14.02
C ASN A 370 24.84 0.52 -14.18
N LYS A 371 24.11 0.24 -13.09
CA LYS A 371 22.65 0.03 -13.07
C LYS A 371 21.85 1.24 -12.58
N LYS A 372 22.43 2.16 -11.81
CA LYS A 372 21.72 3.35 -11.32
C LYS A 372 21.52 4.35 -12.45
N ARG A 373 20.33 4.94 -12.53
CA ARG A 373 19.92 5.91 -13.55
C ARG A 373 19.22 7.08 -12.89
N ILE A 374 19.25 8.25 -13.51
CA ILE A 374 18.41 9.38 -13.10
C ILE A 374 17.06 9.25 -13.79
N GLN A 375 15.98 9.29 -13.03
CA GLN A 375 14.63 9.44 -13.53
C GLN A 375 14.22 10.90 -13.42
N ILE A 376 14.03 11.56 -14.56
CA ILE A 376 13.55 12.94 -14.62
C ILE A 376 12.05 12.90 -14.80
N THR A 377 11.32 13.58 -13.92
CA THR A 377 9.87 13.65 -13.92
C THR A 377 9.37 15.05 -13.59
N SER A 378 8.08 15.28 -13.80
CA SER A 378 7.36 16.51 -13.49
C SER A 378 5.87 16.22 -13.50
N HIS A 379 5.12 16.96 -12.71
CA HIS A 379 3.67 17.01 -12.81
C HIS A 379 3.23 17.99 -13.91
N SER A 380 3.84 19.18 -13.97
CA SER A 380 3.40 20.26 -14.88
C SER A 380 3.94 20.16 -16.31
N LEU A 381 5.09 19.51 -16.51
CA LEU A 381 5.76 19.41 -17.82
C LEU A 381 5.37 18.14 -18.58
N THR A 382 5.10 18.30 -19.87
CA THR A 382 4.91 17.16 -20.78
C THR A 382 6.19 16.34 -20.96
N MET A 383 6.04 15.07 -21.36
CA MET A 383 7.19 14.21 -21.70
C MET A 383 8.14 14.83 -22.73
N ARG A 384 7.60 15.61 -23.69
CA ARG A 384 8.41 16.34 -24.67
C ARG A 384 9.22 17.48 -24.01
N GLN A 385 8.60 18.24 -23.11
CA GLN A 385 9.28 19.30 -22.34
C GLN A 385 10.38 18.73 -21.47
N LEU A 386 10.11 17.63 -20.74
CA LEU A 386 11.10 16.91 -19.95
C LEU A 386 12.28 16.41 -20.80
N GLY A 387 12.03 15.96 -22.03
CA GLY A 387 13.09 15.65 -22.98
C GLY A 387 14.00 16.83 -23.33
N TYR A 388 13.51 18.07 -23.30
CA TYR A 388 14.36 19.26 -23.40
C TYR A 388 15.15 19.50 -22.11
N ARG A 389 14.53 19.39 -20.93
CA ARG A 389 15.20 19.61 -19.63
C ARG A 389 16.31 18.60 -19.38
N LYS A 390 16.11 17.35 -19.77
CA LYS A 390 17.15 16.31 -19.82
C LYS A 390 18.39 16.77 -20.60
N ARG A 391 18.20 17.37 -21.78
CA ARG A 391 19.31 17.91 -22.58
C ARG A 391 19.93 19.15 -21.95
N TRP A 392 19.14 19.98 -21.28
CA TRP A 392 19.64 21.14 -20.56
C TRP A 392 20.57 20.74 -19.42
N MET A 393 20.16 19.77 -18.60
CA MET A 393 21.01 19.20 -17.54
C MET A 393 22.30 18.61 -18.12
N ALA A 394 22.21 17.84 -19.21
CA ALA A 394 23.38 17.26 -19.86
C ALA A 394 24.38 18.31 -20.36
N ARG A 395 23.87 19.47 -20.78
CA ARG A 395 24.69 20.56 -21.33
C ARG A 395 25.46 21.32 -20.25
N ILE A 396 24.80 21.63 -19.14
CA ILE A 396 25.41 22.45 -18.07
C ILE A 396 26.26 21.65 -17.08
N CYS A 397 26.25 20.32 -17.19
CA CYS A 397 27.05 19.46 -16.35
C CYS A 397 28.46 19.27 -16.93
N PHE A 398 29.47 19.19 -16.07
CA PHE A 398 30.85 19.00 -16.51
C PHE A 398 31.19 17.54 -16.87
N MET A 399 30.34 16.57 -16.51
CA MET A 399 30.56 15.15 -16.80
C MET A 399 30.08 14.76 -18.21
N ASN A 400 30.80 13.86 -18.89
CA ASN A 400 30.42 13.38 -20.22
C ASN A 400 29.34 12.28 -20.17
N ASP A 401 28.64 12.04 -21.29
CA ASP A 401 27.68 10.94 -21.51
C ASP A 401 26.43 10.87 -20.60
N ILE A 402 26.20 11.91 -19.79
CA ILE A 402 25.04 12.08 -18.89
C ILE A 402 23.70 11.69 -19.50
N GLU A 403 23.46 12.12 -20.73
CA GLU A 403 22.16 11.95 -21.37
C GLU A 403 21.78 10.45 -21.49
N ARG A 404 22.77 9.55 -21.55
CA ARG A 404 22.56 8.09 -21.60
C ARG A 404 22.17 7.48 -20.26
N HIS A 405 22.43 8.18 -19.16
CA HIS A 405 22.13 7.76 -17.79
C HIS A 405 20.84 8.37 -17.22
N CYS A 406 20.18 9.26 -17.98
CA CYS A 406 18.88 9.83 -17.62
C CYS A 406 17.73 9.20 -18.41
N ASP A 407 16.65 8.86 -17.73
CA ASP A 407 15.37 8.48 -18.33
C ASP A 407 14.31 9.52 -18.02
N VAL A 408 13.40 9.76 -18.97
CA VAL A 408 12.22 10.59 -18.72
C VAL A 408 11.07 9.67 -18.34
N VAL A 409 10.48 9.92 -17.18
CA VAL A 409 9.43 9.06 -16.60
C VAL A 409 8.20 9.91 -16.27
N PRO A 410 6.98 9.51 -16.67
CA PRO A 410 5.76 10.19 -16.23
C PRO A 410 5.62 10.14 -14.70
N ALA A 411 5.10 11.19 -14.06
CA ALA A 411 4.93 11.24 -12.60
C ALA A 411 4.16 10.04 -12.06
N GLY A 412 3.08 9.63 -12.75
CA GLY A 412 2.28 8.45 -12.45
C GLY A 412 2.98 7.09 -12.64
N LYS A 413 4.26 7.06 -13.03
CA LYS A 413 5.06 5.84 -13.24
C LYS A 413 6.30 5.76 -12.35
N VAL A 414 6.57 6.78 -11.54
CA VAL A 414 7.58 6.66 -10.47
C VAL A 414 7.16 5.52 -9.52
N SER A 415 8.13 4.68 -9.16
CA SER A 415 7.89 3.50 -8.32
C SER A 415 7.52 3.93 -6.90
N LEU A 416 6.52 3.25 -6.33
CA LEU A 416 6.08 3.39 -4.94
C LEU A 416 5.99 2.00 -4.27
N GLU A 417 6.74 1.03 -4.81
CA GLU A 417 6.70 -0.36 -4.37
C GLU A 417 7.33 -0.55 -2.98
N CYS A 418 8.38 0.20 -2.69
CA CYS A 418 9.01 0.22 -1.37
C CYS A 418 9.08 1.64 -0.82
N VAL A 419 8.38 1.89 0.28
CA VAL A 419 8.39 3.17 1.00
C VAL A 419 9.13 3.01 2.32
N VAL A 420 9.86 4.05 2.73
CA VAL A 420 10.53 4.08 4.03
C VAL A 420 9.49 4.08 5.16
N GLN A 421 9.78 3.34 6.23
CA GLN A 421 9.01 3.31 7.45
C GLN A 421 9.81 3.95 8.58
N ILE A 422 9.17 4.86 9.30
CA ILE A 422 9.77 5.52 10.45
C ILE A 422 9.32 4.80 11.71
N ILE A 423 10.29 4.23 12.43
CA ILE A 423 10.05 3.41 13.61
C ILE A 423 11.04 3.83 14.69
N GLU A 424 10.61 3.77 15.95
CA GLU A 424 11.48 4.05 17.09
C GLU A 424 12.67 3.07 17.13
N LEU A 425 13.87 3.61 17.36
CA LEU A 425 15.11 2.84 17.28
C LEU A 425 15.06 1.63 18.21
N ASN A 426 15.51 0.48 17.70
CA ASN A 426 15.48 -0.80 18.44
C ASN A 426 14.07 -1.30 18.82
N ASN A 427 13.03 -0.82 18.12
CA ASN A 427 11.62 -1.14 18.43
C ASN A 427 10.79 -1.57 17.21
N HIS A 428 11.46 -2.06 16.17
CA HIS A 428 10.84 -2.55 14.93
C HIS A 428 10.38 -4.01 14.99
N THR A 429 10.85 -4.79 15.98
CA THR A 429 10.58 -6.23 16.10
C THR A 429 10.37 -6.64 17.56
N ASN A 430 9.15 -6.44 18.08
CA ASN A 430 8.75 -6.99 19.39
C ASN A 430 7.81 -8.17 19.18
N GLN A 431 8.41 -9.36 19.18
CA GLN A 431 7.69 -10.61 18.93
C GLN A 431 7.08 -11.18 20.21
N GLN A 432 5.87 -11.71 20.09
CA GLN A 432 5.19 -12.46 21.14
C GLN A 432 4.31 -13.54 20.53
N ASP A 433 4.16 -14.66 21.21
CA ASP A 433 3.25 -15.72 20.79
C ASP A 433 1.89 -15.53 21.47
N MET A 434 0.83 -15.59 20.67
CA MET A 434 -0.54 -15.47 21.15
C MET A 434 -1.36 -16.70 20.81
N VAL A 435 -2.19 -17.12 21.76
CA VAL A 435 -3.16 -18.21 21.60
C VAL A 435 -4.51 -17.63 21.24
N PHE A 436 -5.14 -18.19 20.23
CA PHE A 436 -6.49 -17.86 19.79
C PHE A 436 -7.41 -19.06 19.98
N GLN A 437 -8.58 -18.83 20.56
CA GLN A 437 -9.64 -19.82 20.69
C GLN A 437 -10.86 -19.30 19.93
N ASN A 438 -11.31 -20.06 18.93
CA ASN A 438 -12.40 -19.65 18.03
C ASN A 438 -12.17 -18.23 17.44
N GLY A 439 -10.93 -17.95 17.00
CA GLY A 439 -10.52 -16.66 16.43
C GLY A 439 -10.24 -15.55 17.46
N LYS A 440 -10.56 -15.71 18.75
CA LYS A 440 -10.34 -14.67 19.77
C LYS A 440 -9.10 -14.94 20.59
N SER A 441 -8.27 -13.93 20.82
CA SER A 441 -7.09 -14.04 21.66
C SER A 441 -7.47 -14.37 23.11
N VAL A 442 -6.82 -15.38 23.69
CA VAL A 442 -7.03 -15.78 25.09
C VAL A 442 -6.50 -14.71 26.06
N GLY A 443 -5.37 -14.10 25.73
CA GLY A 443 -4.74 -13.03 26.51
C GLY A 443 -4.77 -11.69 25.76
N ARG A 444 -4.45 -10.62 26.48
CA ARG A 444 -4.25 -9.29 25.90
C ARG A 444 -2.89 -9.22 25.22
N LEU A 445 -2.83 -8.47 24.12
CA LEU A 445 -1.58 -8.12 23.45
C LEU A 445 -0.69 -7.32 24.41
N ASN A 446 0.57 -7.73 24.53
CA ASN A 446 1.56 -6.94 25.27
C ASN A 446 2.06 -5.81 24.37
N THR A 447 1.74 -4.59 24.74
CA THR A 447 2.03 -3.40 23.94
C THR A 447 3.43 -2.87 24.24
N PRO A 448 4.29 -2.69 23.21
CA PRO A 448 5.62 -2.13 23.40
C PRO A 448 5.53 -0.63 23.75
N LYS A 449 6.56 -0.15 24.45
CA LYS A 449 6.76 1.25 24.81
C LYS A 449 7.99 1.80 24.08
N PRO A 450 8.10 3.13 23.86
CA PRO A 450 9.35 3.75 23.44
C PRO A 450 10.53 3.30 24.32
N LYS A 451 11.64 2.89 23.71
CA LYS A 451 12.80 2.33 24.42
C LYS A 451 13.89 3.35 24.69
N ASN A 452 13.91 4.45 23.95
CA ASN A 452 14.97 5.45 24.00
C ASN A 452 14.60 6.71 24.81
N PHE A 453 13.55 6.64 25.63
CA PHE A 453 13.22 7.68 26.61
C PHE A 453 13.59 7.21 28.03
N ASN A 454 14.05 8.16 28.87
CA ASN A 454 14.35 7.95 30.28
C ASN A 454 13.05 7.79 31.08
N ASN A 455 12.07 8.64 30.81
CA ASN A 455 10.72 8.56 31.34
C ASN A 455 9.70 8.78 30.21
N ILE A 456 8.56 8.07 30.27
CA ILE A 456 7.47 8.24 29.31
C ILE A 456 6.34 8.94 30.05
N ASN A 457 6.06 10.19 29.70
CA ASN A 457 4.98 10.95 30.28
C ASN A 457 3.68 10.67 29.51
N PRO A 458 2.72 9.93 30.07
CA PRO A 458 1.46 9.60 29.39
C PRO A 458 0.59 10.82 29.07
N ALA A 459 0.83 11.98 29.71
CA ALA A 459 0.12 13.22 29.39
C ALA A 459 0.70 13.94 28.16
N GLU A 460 1.95 13.64 27.78
CA GLU A 460 2.72 14.42 26.79
C GLU A 460 3.17 13.57 25.59
N HIS A 461 3.57 12.32 25.81
CA HIS A 461 4.06 11.43 24.77
C HIS A 461 2.95 10.58 24.17
N ARG A 462 2.88 10.53 22.84
CA ARG A 462 1.95 9.76 22.02
C ARG A 462 2.71 8.99 20.93
N TRP A 463 2.29 7.76 20.65
CA TRP A 463 2.85 6.91 19.61
C TRP A 463 1.79 5.99 19.01
N ILE A 464 2.09 5.43 17.84
CA ILE A 464 1.29 4.37 17.23
C ILE A 464 1.97 3.03 17.47
N THR A 465 1.18 2.03 17.84
CA THR A 465 1.62 0.64 17.85
C THR A 465 1.16 -0.08 16.60
N SER A 466 2.12 -0.47 15.76
CA SER A 466 1.90 -1.33 14.60
C SER A 466 1.81 -2.79 15.03
N VAL A 467 0.94 -3.57 14.37
CA VAL A 467 0.71 -5.00 14.64
C VAL A 467 0.71 -5.77 13.34
N ALA A 468 1.59 -6.77 13.26
CA ALA A 468 1.62 -7.79 12.22
C ALA A 468 1.35 -9.16 12.85
N ILE A 469 0.43 -9.92 12.27
CA ILE A 469 0.03 -11.26 12.76
C ILE A 469 0.36 -12.27 11.67
N ASP A 470 1.10 -13.31 12.04
CA ASP A 470 1.53 -14.33 11.08
C ASP A 470 0.35 -15.02 10.38
N GLY A 471 0.35 -15.06 9.05
CA GLY A 471 -0.74 -15.65 8.26
C GLY A 471 -2.07 -14.90 8.33
N PHE A 472 -2.12 -13.67 8.84
CA PHE A 472 -3.36 -12.89 8.94
C PHE A 472 -3.14 -11.42 8.60
N ARG A 473 -3.64 -10.99 7.43
CA ARG A 473 -3.55 -9.61 6.96
C ARG A 473 -4.88 -9.17 6.33
N PRO A 474 -5.76 -8.51 7.13
CA PRO A 474 -7.04 -8.03 6.63
C PRO A 474 -6.84 -6.89 5.61
N PRO A 475 -7.85 -6.61 4.77
CA PRO A 475 -7.81 -5.49 3.85
C PRO A 475 -7.91 -4.15 4.60
N ALA A 476 -7.42 -3.09 3.95
CA ALA A 476 -7.48 -1.73 4.47
C ALA A 476 -8.91 -1.16 4.37
N LEU A 477 -9.78 -1.55 5.29
CA LEU A 477 -11.17 -1.11 5.36
C LEU A 477 -11.42 -0.28 6.63
N PRO A 478 -12.13 0.87 6.55
CA PRO A 478 -12.28 1.83 7.65
C PRO A 478 -12.89 1.30 8.95
N TYR A 479 -13.60 0.18 8.88
CA TYR A 479 -14.30 -0.42 10.02
C TYR A 479 -13.58 -1.65 10.59
N LEU A 480 -12.71 -2.32 9.82
CA LEU A 480 -12.09 -3.59 10.24
C LEU A 480 -11.12 -3.42 11.40
N GLY A 481 -10.49 -2.25 11.57
CA GLY A 481 -9.59 -1.97 12.69
C GLY A 481 -10.24 -2.25 14.04
N THR A 482 -11.47 -1.74 14.25
CA THR A 482 -12.24 -1.92 15.48
C THR A 482 -12.76 -3.35 15.69
N GLN A 483 -12.88 -4.10 14.60
CA GLN A 483 -13.31 -5.49 14.67
C GLN A 483 -12.16 -6.43 15.02
N VAL A 484 -10.95 -6.15 14.53
CA VAL A 484 -9.77 -6.98 14.79
C VAL A 484 -9.09 -6.60 16.11
N ILE A 485 -8.85 -5.32 16.34
CA ILE A 485 -8.23 -4.82 17.58
C ILE A 485 -9.35 -4.34 18.51
N LYS A 486 -9.65 -5.15 19.53
CA LYS A 486 -10.70 -4.85 20.49
C LYS A 486 -10.20 -3.89 21.56
N LEU A 487 -10.35 -2.61 21.25
CA LEU A 487 -10.22 -1.50 22.20
C LEU A 487 -11.58 -0.94 22.60
N ASN A 488 -11.63 0.27 23.16
CA ASN A 488 -12.83 0.99 23.57
C ASN A 488 -13.79 1.33 22.41
N THR A 489 -13.74 0.56 21.31
CA THR A 489 -14.69 0.45 20.18
C THR A 489 -14.72 1.60 19.17
N THR A 490 -13.76 2.53 19.22
CA THR A 490 -13.71 3.71 18.35
C THR A 490 -12.71 3.54 17.19
N THR A 491 -13.11 4.03 16.01
CA THR A 491 -12.25 4.17 14.81
C THR A 491 -11.18 5.26 14.98
N HIS A 492 -11.28 6.04 16.05
CA HIS A 492 -10.29 7.04 16.43
C HIS A 492 -8.98 6.39 16.92
N ASP A 493 -9.06 5.16 17.45
CA ASP A 493 -7.95 4.53 18.17
C ASP A 493 -7.44 3.26 17.49
N THR A 494 -8.14 2.74 16.47
CA THR A 494 -7.76 1.52 15.74
C THR A 494 -8.00 1.68 14.24
N ARG A 495 -7.10 1.13 13.42
CA ARG A 495 -7.28 1.08 11.96
C ARG A 495 -6.68 -0.18 11.35
N SER A 496 -7.21 -0.54 10.18
CA SER A 496 -6.60 -1.49 9.24
C SER A 496 -6.01 -0.69 8.10
N GLY A 497 -4.68 -0.55 8.07
CA GLY A 497 -3.96 0.16 7.02
C GLY A 497 -3.50 -0.77 5.90
N LYS A 498 -2.82 -0.21 4.89
CA LYS A 498 -2.27 -0.99 3.76
C LYS A 498 -1.32 -2.10 4.23
N ASP A 499 -0.48 -1.77 5.21
CA ASP A 499 0.69 -2.57 5.56
C ASP A 499 0.61 -3.26 6.92
N GLU A 500 -0.32 -2.85 7.77
CA GLU A 500 -0.39 -3.27 9.15
C GLU A 500 -1.73 -2.91 9.76
N LEU A 501 -2.07 -3.63 10.83
CA LEU A 501 -3.04 -3.16 11.80
C LEU A 501 -2.34 -2.17 12.73
N ALA A 502 -3.03 -1.13 13.15
CA ALA A 502 -2.44 -0.12 14.02
C ALA A 502 -3.43 0.38 15.06
N TYR A 503 -2.91 0.78 16.21
CA TYR A 503 -3.69 1.42 17.25
C TYR A 503 -2.90 2.50 17.99
N PHE A 504 -3.64 3.47 18.51
CA PHE A 504 -3.11 4.62 19.23
C PHE A 504 -2.65 4.25 20.64
N CYS A 505 -1.55 4.84 21.10
CA CYS A 505 -1.01 4.70 22.44
C CYS A 505 -0.40 6.02 22.94
N PRO A 506 -0.37 6.26 24.27
CA PRO A 506 -1.09 5.55 25.32
C PRO A 506 -2.60 5.82 25.24
N ASN A 507 -3.37 5.45 26.27
CA ASN A 507 -4.81 5.70 26.30
C ASN A 507 -5.11 7.21 26.12
N VAL A 508 -6.18 7.53 25.38
CA VAL A 508 -6.60 8.91 25.07
C VAL A 508 -6.81 9.76 26.33
N GLY A 509 -7.33 9.14 27.40
CA GLY A 509 -7.49 9.76 28.71
C GLY A 509 -6.37 9.39 29.67
N TYR A 510 -5.76 10.41 30.31
CA TYR A 510 -4.84 10.21 31.43
C TYR A 510 -5.60 10.22 32.77
N PHE A 511 -5.56 9.11 33.49
CA PHE A 511 -6.28 8.94 34.77
C PHE A 511 -5.32 8.92 35.98
N GLY A 512 -4.10 9.44 35.83
CA GLY A 512 -3.05 9.34 36.82
C GLY A 512 -2.23 8.05 36.72
N GLY A 513 -1.21 7.93 37.57
CA GLY A 513 -0.32 6.78 37.60
C GLY A 513 0.81 6.85 36.57
N ASP A 514 1.60 5.78 36.51
CA ASP A 514 2.72 5.63 35.59
C ASP A 514 2.26 5.21 34.18
N ILE A 515 3.23 5.04 33.28
CA ILE A 515 2.96 4.61 31.91
C ILE A 515 2.36 3.20 31.84
N ASP A 516 2.64 2.30 32.79
CA ASP A 516 2.12 0.92 32.78
C ASP A 516 0.61 0.82 32.98
N VAL A 517 0.04 1.81 33.69
CA VAL A 517 -1.41 1.96 33.87
C VAL A 517 -2.08 2.55 32.62
N ASN A 518 -1.37 3.42 31.89
CA ASN A 518 -1.91 4.16 30.75
C ASN A 518 -1.65 3.48 29.40
N VAL A 519 -0.72 2.52 29.33
CA VAL A 519 -0.48 1.70 28.14
C VAL A 519 -1.70 0.83 27.86
N VAL A 520 -2.20 0.99 26.65
CA VAL A 520 -3.30 0.22 26.09
C VAL A 520 -2.87 -1.23 25.87
N ARG A 521 -3.72 -2.23 26.17
CA ARG A 521 -3.42 -3.67 25.99
C ARG A 521 -4.65 -4.39 25.40
N PRO A 522 -4.83 -4.39 24.06
CA PRO A 522 -6.07 -4.87 23.43
C PRO A 522 -6.20 -6.39 23.42
N TYR A 523 -7.43 -6.89 23.27
CA TYR A 523 -7.66 -8.23 22.72
C TYR A 523 -7.63 -8.17 21.19
N VAL A 524 -7.30 -9.29 20.56
CA VAL A 524 -7.21 -9.43 19.10
C VAL A 524 -8.19 -10.50 18.63
N GLU A 525 -8.93 -10.21 17.56
CA GLU A 525 -9.87 -11.14 16.93
C GLU A 525 -9.46 -11.41 15.47
N LEU A 526 -9.12 -12.67 15.17
CA LEU A 526 -8.91 -13.18 13.82
C LEU A 526 -10.27 -13.43 13.18
N LEU A 527 -10.70 -12.48 12.36
CA LEU A 527 -11.95 -12.61 11.59
C LEU A 527 -11.82 -13.76 10.60
N SER A 528 -12.91 -14.51 10.40
CA SER A 528 -12.94 -15.52 9.34
C SER A 528 -12.89 -14.84 7.97
N ASN A 529 -12.43 -15.57 6.96
CA ASN A 529 -12.42 -15.07 5.59
C ASN A 529 -13.84 -14.65 5.17
N GLU A 530 -14.85 -15.49 5.44
CA GLU A 530 -16.24 -15.20 5.13
C GLU A 530 -16.75 -13.90 5.78
N ALA A 531 -16.37 -13.62 7.03
CA ALA A 531 -16.75 -12.38 7.72
C ALA A 531 -16.15 -11.15 7.04
N MET A 532 -14.86 -11.19 6.68
CA MET A 532 -14.19 -10.07 6.01
C MET A 532 -14.81 -9.74 4.65
N PHE A 533 -15.13 -10.75 3.83
CA PHE A 533 -15.81 -10.51 2.54
C PHE A 533 -17.26 -10.09 2.72
N SER A 534 -17.98 -10.67 3.69
CA SER A 534 -19.36 -10.27 3.99
C SER A 534 -19.45 -8.80 4.36
N ASP A 535 -18.57 -8.32 5.24
CA ASP A 535 -18.55 -6.92 5.67
C ASP A 535 -18.18 -5.97 4.52
N TYR A 536 -17.21 -6.37 3.68
CA TYR A 536 -16.84 -5.64 2.47
C TYR A 536 -18.03 -5.37 1.55
N PHE A 537 -18.82 -6.41 1.26
CA PHE A 537 -20.00 -6.32 0.41
C PHE A 537 -21.17 -5.62 1.10
N ALA A 538 -21.38 -5.87 2.41
CA ALA A 538 -22.43 -5.24 3.20
C ALA A 538 -22.29 -3.71 3.26
N ASN A 539 -21.06 -3.19 3.26
CA ASN A 539 -20.79 -1.75 3.19
C ASN A 539 -21.36 -1.08 1.93
N SER A 540 -21.71 -1.85 0.89
CA SER A 540 -22.33 -1.35 -0.34
C SER A 540 -23.75 -1.92 -0.55
N GLY A 541 -24.39 -2.42 0.52
CA GLY A 541 -25.76 -2.94 0.49
C GLY A 541 -25.92 -4.36 -0.05
N TYR A 542 -24.83 -5.12 -0.22
CA TYR A 542 -24.89 -6.51 -0.68
C TYR A 542 -24.83 -7.49 0.50
N SER A 543 -25.58 -8.60 0.40
CA SER A 543 -25.39 -9.79 1.22
C SER A 543 -24.59 -10.84 0.44
N THR A 544 -23.79 -11.64 1.13
CA THR A 544 -23.01 -12.74 0.53
C THR A 544 -23.57 -14.10 0.93
N GLN A 545 -23.52 -15.06 0.02
CA GLN A 545 -23.79 -16.47 0.29
C GLN A 545 -22.91 -17.34 -0.60
N LEU A 546 -22.48 -18.49 -0.09
CA LEU A 546 -21.77 -19.49 -0.90
C LEU A 546 -22.65 -19.92 -2.09
N SER A 547 -22.10 -19.88 -3.32
CA SER A 547 -22.86 -20.34 -4.48
C SER A 547 -22.94 -21.87 -4.53
N ASP A 548 -23.78 -22.43 -5.41
CA ASP A 548 -23.83 -23.87 -5.63
C ASP A 548 -22.43 -24.40 -6.03
N LYS A 549 -21.77 -23.70 -6.97
CA LYS A 549 -20.40 -24.02 -7.39
C LYS A 549 -19.39 -23.80 -6.28
N GLY A 550 -19.54 -22.75 -5.49
CA GLY A 550 -18.72 -22.49 -4.31
C GLY A 550 -18.80 -23.62 -3.29
N SER A 551 -19.97 -24.22 -3.12
CA SER A 551 -20.19 -25.39 -2.26
C SER A 551 -19.45 -26.62 -2.79
N TYR A 552 -19.49 -26.87 -4.10
CA TYR A 552 -18.74 -27.95 -4.73
C TYR A 552 -17.23 -27.75 -4.62
N LEU A 553 -16.75 -26.52 -4.80
CA LEU A 553 -15.35 -26.15 -4.63
C LEU A 553 -14.90 -26.36 -3.19
N LYS A 554 -15.67 -25.88 -2.20
CA LYS A 554 -15.34 -26.01 -0.77
C LYS A 554 -15.22 -27.48 -0.35
N ASP A 555 -16.19 -28.32 -0.73
CA ASP A 555 -16.15 -29.76 -0.43
C ASP A 555 -14.99 -30.45 -1.17
N THR A 556 -14.75 -30.13 -2.44
CA THR A 556 -13.64 -30.73 -3.21
C THR A 556 -12.28 -30.38 -2.60
N VAL A 557 -12.05 -29.11 -2.26
CA VAL A 557 -10.81 -28.67 -1.60
C VAL A 557 -10.63 -29.39 -0.25
N SER A 558 -11.71 -29.55 0.53
CA SER A 558 -11.67 -30.31 1.78
C SER A 558 -11.29 -31.78 1.58
N ARG A 559 -11.78 -32.44 0.51
CA ARG A 559 -11.43 -33.83 0.17
C ARG A 559 -9.97 -33.97 -0.26
N PHE A 560 -9.48 -33.04 -1.07
CA PHE A 560 -8.08 -33.05 -1.50
C PHE A 560 -7.11 -32.70 -0.37
N GLY A 561 -7.55 -31.91 0.61
CA GLY A 561 -6.85 -31.55 1.84
C GLY A 561 -6.52 -30.06 1.95
N SER A 562 -6.24 -29.39 0.82
CA SER A 562 -5.98 -27.95 0.77
C SER A 562 -6.12 -27.40 -0.66
N LEU A 563 -6.20 -26.07 -0.78
CA LEU A 563 -6.19 -25.37 -2.06
C LEU A 563 -4.95 -25.76 -2.89
N GLU A 564 -3.78 -25.79 -2.26
CA GLU A 564 -2.50 -26.13 -2.89
C GLU A 564 -2.49 -27.55 -3.45
N GLN A 565 -2.94 -28.53 -2.65
CA GLN A 565 -2.98 -29.93 -3.09
C GLN A 565 -3.98 -30.14 -4.23
N THR A 566 -5.12 -29.43 -4.17
CA THR A 566 -6.12 -29.45 -5.24
C THR A 566 -5.55 -28.83 -6.53
N ALA A 567 -4.90 -27.69 -6.43
CA ALA A 567 -4.25 -27.01 -7.56
C ALA A 567 -3.13 -27.86 -8.17
N ALA A 568 -2.24 -28.42 -7.34
CA ALA A 568 -1.18 -29.31 -7.79
C ALA A 568 -1.73 -30.52 -8.56
N PHE A 569 -2.84 -31.11 -8.09
CA PHE A 569 -3.51 -32.20 -8.78
C PHE A 569 -4.01 -31.79 -10.16
N PHE A 570 -4.71 -30.66 -10.26
CA PHE A 570 -5.29 -30.19 -11.52
C PHE A 570 -4.32 -29.44 -12.44
N ARG A 571 -3.09 -29.13 -12.02
CA ARG A 571 -2.01 -28.68 -12.92
C ARG A 571 -1.48 -29.79 -13.80
N ALA A 572 -1.51 -31.04 -13.34
CA ALA A 572 -1.08 -32.17 -14.13
C ALA A 572 -2.08 -32.46 -15.27
N GLU A 573 -1.62 -32.35 -16.51
CA GLU A 573 -2.47 -32.60 -17.69
C GLU A 573 -3.04 -34.02 -17.71
N LYS A 574 -2.25 -35.02 -17.30
CA LYS A 574 -2.70 -36.41 -17.18
C LYS A 574 -3.93 -36.57 -16.29
N ASN A 575 -3.99 -35.81 -15.18
CA ASN A 575 -5.09 -35.86 -14.22
C ASN A 575 -6.36 -35.19 -14.78
N ARG A 576 -6.22 -34.04 -15.45
CA ARG A 576 -7.34 -33.39 -16.16
C ARG A 576 -7.90 -34.29 -17.27
N ASN A 577 -7.02 -34.82 -18.11
CA ASN A 577 -7.37 -35.75 -19.19
C ASN A 577 -8.07 -37.02 -18.68
N LEU A 578 -7.80 -37.45 -17.45
CA LEU A 578 -8.51 -38.52 -16.77
C LEU A 578 -9.91 -38.05 -16.33
N PHE A 579 -10.03 -36.88 -15.71
CA PHE A 579 -11.29 -36.31 -15.24
C PHE A 579 -12.26 -35.97 -16.39
N ASP A 580 -11.75 -35.52 -17.54
CA ASP A 580 -12.55 -35.26 -18.75
C ASP A 580 -13.32 -36.49 -19.24
N GLN A 581 -12.83 -37.69 -18.94
CA GLN A 581 -13.55 -38.92 -19.27
C GLN A 581 -14.85 -39.09 -18.48
N TYR A 582 -14.95 -38.52 -17.27
CA TYR A 582 -16.20 -38.53 -16.50
C TYR A 582 -17.26 -37.61 -17.11
N LEU A 583 -16.86 -36.56 -17.82
CA LEU A 583 -17.76 -35.60 -18.48
C LEU A 583 -18.19 -36.02 -19.90
N THR A 584 -17.59 -37.08 -20.45
CA THR A 584 -17.85 -37.49 -21.83
C THR A 584 -19.27 -38.03 -22.00
N ALA A 585 -20.08 -37.38 -22.85
CA ALA A 585 -21.50 -37.68 -23.04
C ALA A 585 -21.82 -38.66 -24.20
N THR A 586 -20.85 -39.44 -24.69
CA THR A 586 -21.07 -40.23 -25.91
C THR A 586 -21.59 -41.64 -25.65
N GLN A 587 -22.76 -41.95 -26.24
CA GLN A 587 -23.41 -43.27 -26.27
C GLN A 587 -22.63 -44.34 -27.07
N ASN A 588 -21.43 -44.04 -27.60
CA ASN A 588 -20.75 -44.85 -28.61
C ASN A 588 -19.26 -45.16 -28.30
N ARG A 589 -18.90 -45.39 -27.04
CA ARG A 589 -17.65 -46.13 -26.76
C ARG A 589 -18.01 -47.55 -26.32
N SER A 590 -17.83 -48.48 -27.23
CA SER A 590 -17.92 -49.93 -27.00
C SER A 590 -16.63 -50.51 -26.41
N ASP A 591 -15.76 -49.69 -25.84
CA ASP A 591 -14.63 -50.16 -25.05
C ASP A 591 -15.09 -50.25 -23.58
N ASP A 592 -14.89 -51.42 -22.96
CA ASP A 592 -15.15 -51.72 -21.54
C ASP A 592 -14.39 -50.81 -20.53
N GLU A 593 -13.75 -49.76 -21.03
CA GLU A 593 -12.89 -48.83 -20.30
C GLU A 593 -13.67 -47.66 -19.69
N VAL A 594 -14.66 -47.12 -20.41
CA VAL A 594 -15.51 -46.01 -19.94
C VAL A 594 -16.96 -46.30 -20.29
N ILE A 595 -17.82 -46.47 -19.28
CA ILE A 595 -19.23 -46.77 -19.46
C ILE A 595 -20.09 -45.57 -19.10
N TYR A 596 -20.83 -45.06 -20.09
CA TYR A 596 -21.90 -44.09 -19.86
C TYR A 596 -23.20 -44.80 -19.47
N LEU A 597 -23.78 -44.39 -18.34
CA LEU A 597 -25.09 -44.85 -17.88
C LEU A 597 -26.11 -43.74 -18.11
N ASP A 598 -26.88 -43.85 -19.19
CA ASP A 598 -27.92 -42.88 -19.59
C ASP A 598 -28.94 -42.61 -18.47
N THR A 599 -29.29 -43.65 -17.70
CA THR A 599 -30.22 -43.55 -16.57
C THR A 599 -29.71 -42.70 -15.41
N GLU A 600 -28.40 -42.51 -15.32
CA GLU A 600 -27.75 -41.69 -14.30
C GLU A 600 -27.12 -40.43 -14.90
N LYS A 601 -27.05 -40.32 -16.23
CA LYS A 601 -26.34 -39.28 -16.98
C LYS A 601 -24.89 -39.10 -16.51
N ARG A 602 -24.20 -40.22 -16.24
CA ARG A 602 -22.83 -40.25 -15.71
C ARG A 602 -21.97 -41.28 -16.45
N ALA A 603 -20.72 -40.93 -16.68
CA ALA A 603 -19.70 -41.87 -17.12
C ALA A 603 -18.98 -42.50 -15.91
N HIS A 604 -18.55 -43.74 -16.07
CA HIS A 604 -17.88 -44.54 -15.06
C HIS A 604 -16.63 -45.14 -15.67
N ILE A 605 -15.50 -45.08 -14.96
CA ILE A 605 -14.18 -45.38 -15.52
C ILE A 605 -13.65 -46.67 -14.91
N SER A 606 -13.12 -47.59 -15.70
CA SER A 606 -12.50 -48.84 -15.21
C SER A 606 -11.01 -48.67 -14.92
N PHE A 607 -10.39 -49.67 -14.28
CA PHE A 607 -8.95 -49.69 -14.03
C PHE A 607 -8.10 -49.54 -15.30
N GLU A 608 -8.50 -50.21 -16.39
CA GLU A 608 -7.79 -50.14 -17.67
C GLU A 608 -7.79 -48.72 -18.25
N ALA A 609 -8.88 -47.96 -18.08
CA ALA A 609 -8.92 -46.55 -18.48
C ALA A 609 -7.95 -45.68 -17.66
N PHE A 610 -7.80 -45.93 -16.35
CA PHE A 610 -6.79 -45.25 -15.53
C PHE A 610 -5.38 -45.58 -16.04
N LYS A 611 -5.07 -46.88 -16.20
CA LYS A 611 -3.78 -47.37 -16.69
C LYS A 611 -3.40 -46.75 -18.04
N ARG A 612 -4.34 -46.72 -18.99
CA ARG A 612 -4.12 -46.14 -20.32
C ARG A 612 -3.87 -44.63 -20.28
N LYS A 613 -4.57 -43.88 -19.43
CA LYS A 613 -4.38 -42.41 -19.34
C LYS A 613 -3.11 -42.01 -18.61
N LEU A 614 -2.75 -42.72 -17.55
CA LEU A 614 -1.58 -42.40 -16.74
C LEU A 614 -0.30 -42.94 -17.40
N GLY A 615 -0.41 -44.03 -18.16
CA GLY A 615 0.67 -44.64 -18.94
C GLY A 615 1.42 -45.76 -18.20
N ALA A 616 1.13 -45.96 -16.91
CA ALA A 616 1.73 -47.01 -16.08
C ALA A 616 0.70 -47.60 -15.10
N GLU A 617 0.77 -48.92 -14.90
CA GLU A 617 -0.12 -49.64 -14.00
C GLU A 617 0.07 -49.23 -12.53
N GLU A 618 1.32 -49.10 -12.09
CA GLU A 618 1.64 -48.67 -10.72
C GLU A 618 1.14 -47.26 -10.42
N GLU A 619 1.19 -46.35 -11.39
CA GLU A 619 0.63 -44.99 -11.26
C GLU A 619 -0.89 -45.03 -11.11
N ALA A 620 -1.57 -45.89 -11.88
CA ALA A 620 -3.01 -46.07 -11.77
C ALA A 620 -3.42 -46.63 -10.41
N VAL A 621 -2.73 -47.66 -9.91
CA VAL A 621 -3.00 -48.21 -8.58
C VAL A 621 -2.82 -47.14 -7.50
N ARG A 622 -1.66 -46.46 -7.48
CA ARG A 622 -1.37 -45.41 -6.49
C ARG A 622 -2.43 -44.31 -6.51
N LEU A 623 -2.78 -43.80 -7.69
CA LEU A 623 -3.76 -42.73 -7.80
C LEU A 623 -5.16 -43.18 -7.38
N ILE A 624 -5.59 -44.38 -7.77
CA ILE A 624 -6.90 -44.91 -7.36
C ILE A 624 -6.98 -45.02 -5.84
N ASP A 625 -5.96 -45.58 -5.20
CA ASP A 625 -5.95 -45.75 -3.75
C ASP A 625 -5.96 -44.39 -3.03
N GLU A 626 -5.19 -43.40 -3.54
CA GLU A 626 -5.23 -42.03 -3.01
C GLU A 626 -6.62 -41.41 -3.14
N LEU A 627 -7.22 -41.46 -4.33
CA LEU A 627 -8.53 -40.85 -4.58
C LEU A 627 -9.66 -41.56 -3.81
N ILE A 628 -9.56 -42.86 -3.56
CA ILE A 628 -10.51 -43.59 -2.70
C ILE A 628 -10.33 -43.17 -1.24
N ALA A 629 -9.09 -43.10 -0.75
CA ALA A 629 -8.80 -42.72 0.64
C ALA A 629 -9.28 -41.30 0.96
N LYS A 630 -9.25 -40.41 -0.04
CA LYS A 630 -9.77 -39.03 0.04
C LYS A 630 -11.27 -38.91 -0.29
N GLU A 631 -11.96 -40.04 -0.52
CA GLU A 631 -13.37 -40.09 -0.94
C GLU A 631 -13.68 -39.24 -2.19
N ILE A 632 -12.72 -39.09 -3.09
CA ILE A 632 -12.88 -38.38 -4.37
C ILE A 632 -13.54 -39.30 -5.41
N ILE A 633 -13.19 -40.59 -5.37
CA ILE A 633 -13.84 -41.64 -6.16
C ILE A 633 -14.35 -42.75 -5.25
N SER A 634 -15.39 -43.45 -5.71
CA SER A 634 -15.92 -44.66 -5.07
C SER A 634 -15.82 -45.85 -6.03
N ARG A 635 -15.52 -47.02 -5.49
CA ARG A 635 -15.45 -48.29 -6.23
C ARG A 635 -16.82 -48.98 -6.24
N GLY A 636 -17.22 -49.52 -7.39
CA GLY A 636 -18.49 -50.23 -7.54
C GLY A 636 -18.58 -51.08 -8.80
N LEU A 637 -19.72 -51.73 -8.99
CA LEU A 637 -20.00 -52.64 -10.10
C LEU A 637 -21.23 -52.15 -10.89
N ILE A 638 -21.30 -52.49 -12.17
CA ILE A 638 -22.45 -52.14 -13.03
C ILE A 638 -23.30 -53.38 -13.29
N PHE A 639 -24.54 -53.37 -12.83
CA PHE A 639 -25.49 -54.48 -13.01
C PHE A 639 -26.74 -54.06 -13.78
N GLN A 640 -27.27 -55.00 -14.57
CA GLN A 640 -28.52 -54.86 -15.30
C GLN A 640 -29.64 -55.67 -14.64
N CYS A 641 -30.77 -55.03 -14.37
CA CYS A 641 -31.94 -55.69 -13.82
C CYS A 641 -32.58 -56.65 -14.83
N SER A 642 -32.84 -57.89 -14.42
CA SER A 642 -33.50 -58.91 -15.26
C SER A 642 -34.92 -58.50 -15.66
N ARG A 643 -35.65 -57.80 -14.78
CA ARG A 643 -37.05 -57.40 -15.02
C ARG A 643 -37.19 -56.15 -15.89
N CYS A 644 -36.62 -55.03 -15.46
CA CYS A 644 -36.82 -53.75 -16.14
C CYS A 644 -35.68 -53.36 -17.09
N ARG A 645 -34.66 -54.22 -17.24
CA ARG A 645 -33.48 -54.04 -18.10
C ARG A 645 -32.65 -52.78 -17.82
N ARG A 646 -32.93 -52.04 -16.74
CA ARG A 646 -32.12 -50.90 -16.29
C ARG A 646 -30.74 -51.38 -15.86
N ALA A 647 -29.70 -50.81 -16.47
CA ALA A 647 -28.35 -50.85 -15.93
C ALA A 647 -28.17 -49.74 -14.89
N GLY A 648 -27.45 -50.01 -13.81
CA GLY A 648 -27.10 -49.03 -12.78
C GLY A 648 -25.75 -49.35 -12.17
N TRP A 649 -25.09 -48.33 -11.61
CA TRP A 649 -23.87 -48.50 -10.83
C TRP A 649 -24.22 -48.72 -9.35
N TYR A 650 -23.57 -49.71 -8.74
CA TYR A 650 -23.77 -50.11 -7.35
C TYR A 650 -22.45 -49.99 -6.60
N SER A 651 -22.44 -49.17 -5.55
CA SER A 651 -21.28 -49.02 -4.66
C SER A 651 -20.92 -50.36 -4.03
N ILE A 652 -19.63 -50.64 -3.85
CA ILE A 652 -19.17 -51.85 -3.17
C ILE A 652 -19.79 -52.00 -1.76
N ALA A 653 -20.08 -50.88 -1.07
CA ALA A 653 -20.74 -50.88 0.23
C ALA A 653 -22.19 -51.39 0.20
N SER A 654 -22.80 -51.44 -0.99
CA SER A 654 -24.18 -51.87 -1.23
C SER A 654 -24.30 -53.23 -1.92
N VAL A 655 -23.17 -53.83 -2.33
CA VAL A 655 -23.15 -55.12 -3.02
C VAL A 655 -22.96 -56.23 -1.99
N SER A 656 -23.96 -57.12 -1.88
CA SER A 656 -23.94 -58.34 -1.05
C SER A 656 -23.83 -59.57 -1.95
N ASP A 657 -24.54 -60.68 -1.69
CA ASP A 657 -24.83 -61.79 -2.62
C ASP A 657 -26.03 -61.50 -3.55
N ARG A 658 -26.73 -60.39 -3.28
CA ARG A 658 -27.88 -59.88 -4.04
C ARG A 658 -27.76 -58.36 -4.25
N PHE A 659 -28.50 -57.85 -5.22
CA PHE A 659 -28.65 -56.40 -5.45
C PHE A 659 -30.11 -56.02 -5.69
N THR A 660 -30.49 -54.83 -5.22
CA THR A 660 -31.83 -54.26 -5.39
C THR A 660 -31.84 -53.28 -6.55
N CYS A 661 -32.65 -53.52 -7.57
CA CYS A 661 -32.74 -52.62 -8.72
C CYS A 661 -33.22 -51.23 -8.31
N LEU A 662 -32.41 -50.20 -8.58
CA LEU A 662 -32.69 -48.77 -8.30
C LEU A 662 -33.93 -48.18 -9.01
N ARG A 663 -34.62 -48.95 -9.87
CA ARG A 663 -35.87 -48.52 -10.56
C ARG A 663 -37.09 -49.27 -10.07
N CYS A 664 -37.09 -50.59 -10.18
CA CYS A 664 -38.28 -51.39 -9.91
C CYS A 664 -38.25 -52.09 -8.55
N GLY A 665 -37.20 -51.89 -7.74
CA GLY A 665 -37.06 -52.49 -6.42
C GLY A 665 -36.86 -54.01 -6.43
N LEU A 666 -36.69 -54.64 -7.59
CA LEU A 666 -36.46 -56.08 -7.65
C LEU A 666 -35.11 -56.42 -7.05
N GLU A 667 -35.14 -57.19 -5.97
CA GLU A 667 -33.98 -57.82 -5.38
C GLU A 667 -33.65 -59.12 -6.12
N GLN A 668 -32.42 -59.24 -6.64
CA GLN A 668 -32.00 -60.37 -7.46
C GLN A 668 -30.52 -60.70 -7.25
N PRO A 669 -30.10 -61.96 -7.44
CA PRO A 669 -28.68 -62.32 -7.43
C PRO A 669 -27.98 -61.69 -8.64
N TYR A 670 -26.72 -61.26 -8.50
CA TYR A 670 -25.91 -60.78 -9.64
C TYR A 670 -25.22 -61.95 -10.36
N ASN A 671 -26.00 -62.74 -11.09
CA ASN A 671 -25.48 -63.80 -11.97
C ASN A 671 -25.08 -63.26 -13.36
N HIS A 672 -24.56 -64.12 -14.23
CA HIS A 672 -24.16 -63.76 -15.61
C HIS A 672 -25.24 -63.00 -16.40
N ALA A 673 -26.53 -63.29 -16.17
CA ALA A 673 -27.62 -62.60 -16.85
C ALA A 673 -27.82 -61.14 -16.40
N SER A 674 -27.19 -60.75 -15.28
CA SER A 674 -27.22 -59.41 -14.71
C SER A 674 -25.96 -58.59 -15.04
N TRP A 675 -24.95 -59.17 -15.70
CA TRP A 675 -23.72 -58.47 -16.08
C TRP A 675 -23.92 -57.78 -17.44
N LYS A 676 -23.60 -56.49 -17.53
CA LYS A 676 -23.78 -55.70 -18.76
C LYS A 676 -22.70 -56.01 -19.81
N SER A 677 -21.48 -56.31 -19.35
CA SER A 677 -20.26 -56.72 -20.09
C SER A 677 -19.07 -56.63 -19.10
N PRO A 678 -18.04 -57.50 -19.10
CA PRO A 678 -17.84 -58.75 -19.85
C PRO A 678 -18.21 -60.01 -19.02
N ALA A 679 -17.58 -61.16 -19.31
CA ALA A 679 -17.81 -62.49 -18.69
C ALA A 679 -17.63 -62.58 -17.17
N GLU A 680 -17.22 -61.50 -16.51
CA GLU A 680 -17.21 -61.28 -15.06
C GLU A 680 -17.40 -59.77 -14.82
N PRO A 681 -18.09 -59.33 -13.75
CA PRO A 681 -18.29 -57.91 -13.49
C PRO A 681 -16.95 -57.20 -13.18
N LYS A 682 -16.64 -56.16 -13.95
CA LYS A 682 -15.47 -55.31 -13.74
C LYS A 682 -15.73 -54.23 -12.68
N TRP A 683 -14.66 -53.81 -12.01
CA TRP A 683 -14.68 -52.61 -11.16
C TRP A 683 -14.76 -51.35 -11.99
N TYR A 684 -15.70 -50.49 -11.62
CA TYR A 684 -15.83 -49.14 -12.15
C TYR A 684 -15.79 -48.12 -11.01
N TYR A 685 -15.09 -47.02 -11.28
CA TYR A 685 -14.92 -45.90 -10.38
C TYR A 685 -15.89 -44.79 -10.77
N ARG A 686 -16.50 -44.18 -9.76
CA ARG A 686 -17.42 -43.04 -9.89
C ARG A 686 -16.89 -41.88 -9.05
N LEU A 687 -16.88 -40.67 -9.59
CA LEU A 687 -16.59 -39.47 -8.81
C LEU A 687 -17.65 -39.26 -7.72
N ALA A 688 -17.24 -38.69 -6.59
CA ALA A 688 -18.17 -38.04 -5.67
C ALA A 688 -18.96 -36.95 -6.43
N GLU A 689 -20.24 -36.80 -6.12
CA GLU A 689 -21.14 -35.94 -6.92
C GLU A 689 -20.70 -34.48 -6.89
N THR A 690 -20.26 -33.97 -5.73
CA THR A 690 -19.70 -32.63 -5.59
C THR A 690 -18.44 -32.43 -6.41
N VAL A 691 -17.55 -33.43 -6.49
CA VAL A 691 -16.33 -33.36 -7.31
C VAL A 691 -16.66 -33.39 -8.80
N TYR A 692 -17.64 -34.20 -9.21
CA TYR A 692 -18.15 -34.21 -10.58
C TYR A 692 -18.69 -32.83 -10.99
N LEU A 693 -19.52 -32.23 -10.12
CA LEU A 693 -20.12 -30.91 -10.38
C LEU A 693 -19.07 -29.81 -10.37
N PHE A 694 -18.11 -29.83 -9.43
CA PHE A 694 -16.97 -28.92 -9.37
C PHE A 694 -16.14 -28.94 -10.66
N TYR A 695 -15.81 -30.14 -11.16
CA TYR A 695 -14.99 -30.24 -12.38
C TYR A 695 -15.81 -29.85 -13.61
N GLY A 696 -17.08 -30.26 -13.67
CA GLY A 696 -18.01 -29.94 -14.76
C GLY A 696 -18.45 -28.48 -14.84
N SER A 697 -18.39 -27.72 -13.73
CA SER A 697 -18.60 -26.26 -13.70
C SER A 697 -17.32 -25.48 -13.97
N SER A 698 -16.21 -26.16 -14.24
CA SER A 698 -14.89 -25.58 -14.46
C SER A 698 -14.30 -24.81 -13.26
N SER A 699 -14.81 -25.09 -12.06
CA SER A 699 -14.33 -24.49 -10.79
C SER A 699 -12.88 -24.89 -10.43
N HIS A 700 -12.32 -25.88 -11.13
CA HIS A 700 -10.89 -26.19 -11.06
C HIS A 700 -10.01 -25.03 -11.55
N LEU A 701 -10.51 -24.18 -12.46
CA LEU A 701 -9.81 -22.96 -12.87
C LEU A 701 -9.74 -21.93 -11.75
N THR A 702 -10.84 -21.75 -11.00
CA THR A 702 -10.89 -20.90 -9.81
C THR A 702 -9.83 -21.33 -8.80
N VAL A 703 -9.68 -22.64 -8.58
CA VAL A 703 -8.63 -23.20 -7.71
C VAL A 703 -7.23 -22.86 -8.21
N LEU A 704 -6.96 -23.00 -9.51
CA LEU A 704 -5.64 -22.68 -10.09
C LEU A 704 -5.32 -21.18 -10.00
N ALA A 705 -6.30 -20.32 -10.27
CA ALA A 705 -6.16 -18.87 -10.17
C ALA A 705 -5.89 -18.43 -8.72
N LEU A 706 -6.64 -18.99 -7.76
CA LEU A 706 -6.43 -18.73 -6.33
C LEU A 706 -5.06 -19.25 -5.85
N ASP A 707 -4.62 -20.44 -6.27
CA ASP A 707 -3.30 -20.94 -5.88
C ASP A 707 -2.16 -20.14 -6.51
N LYS A 708 -2.34 -19.61 -7.73
CA LYS A 708 -1.37 -18.70 -8.35
C LYS A 708 -1.22 -17.41 -7.52
N LEU A 709 -2.34 -16.81 -7.09
CA LEU A 709 -2.31 -15.66 -6.19
C LEU A 709 -1.67 -15.99 -4.83
N ARG A 710 -1.97 -17.18 -4.27
CA ARG A 710 -1.35 -17.65 -3.03
C ARG A 710 0.17 -17.75 -3.15
N GLN A 711 0.69 -18.27 -4.26
CA GLN A 711 2.14 -18.40 -4.49
C GLN A 711 2.87 -17.05 -4.48
N GLU A 712 2.18 -15.95 -4.83
CA GLU A 712 2.73 -14.60 -4.76
C GLU A 712 2.80 -14.05 -3.32
N ALA A 713 1.98 -14.58 -2.41
CA ALA A 713 1.86 -14.13 -1.03
C ALA A 713 1.55 -15.29 -0.07
N PRO A 714 2.46 -16.27 0.09
CA PRO A 714 2.16 -17.53 0.76
C PRO A 714 1.73 -17.37 2.23
N ASN A 715 2.19 -16.31 2.89
CA ASN A 715 1.89 -16.01 4.29
C ASN A 715 0.87 -14.86 4.48
N GLU A 716 0.33 -14.30 3.39
CA GLU A 716 -0.58 -13.15 3.43
C GLU A 716 -1.70 -13.29 2.39
N PHE A 717 -2.34 -14.47 2.38
CA PHE A 717 -3.37 -14.83 1.42
C PHE A 717 -4.63 -15.33 2.11
N HIS A 718 -5.76 -14.69 1.82
CA HIS A 718 -7.09 -15.10 2.27
C HIS A 718 -8.00 -15.27 1.07
N TYR A 719 -8.92 -16.23 1.11
CA TYR A 719 -9.91 -16.41 0.04
C TYR A 719 -11.19 -17.02 0.57
N VAL A 720 -12.26 -16.86 -0.21
CA VAL A 720 -13.49 -17.65 -0.10
C VAL A 720 -13.77 -18.31 -1.44
N SER A 721 -14.51 -19.42 -1.40
CA SER A 721 -14.98 -20.08 -2.62
C SER A 721 -15.96 -19.18 -3.39
N GLU A 722 -16.31 -19.59 -4.61
CA GLU A 722 -17.26 -18.88 -5.48
C GLU A 722 -18.53 -18.45 -4.71
N THR A 723 -18.86 -17.18 -4.80
CA THR A 723 -19.82 -16.54 -3.88
C THR A 723 -20.89 -15.80 -4.68
N ASP A 724 -22.14 -16.01 -4.29
CA ASP A 724 -23.26 -15.20 -4.73
C ASP A 724 -23.34 -13.93 -3.89
N ILE A 725 -23.31 -12.78 -4.57
CA ILE A 725 -23.64 -11.48 -3.99
C ILE A 725 -25.07 -11.10 -4.37
N THR A 726 -25.84 -10.63 -3.39
CA THR A 726 -27.23 -10.23 -3.59
C THR A 726 -27.48 -8.81 -3.10
N ASN A 727 -28.05 -7.95 -3.94
CA ASN A 727 -28.56 -6.64 -3.55
C ASN A 727 -30.02 -6.49 -4.04
N PRO A 728 -31.01 -6.45 -3.12
CA PRO A 728 -32.42 -6.44 -3.48
C PRO A 728 -32.88 -5.13 -4.16
N GLU A 729 -32.10 -4.06 -4.08
CA GLU A 729 -32.42 -2.77 -4.69
C GLU A 729 -32.09 -2.73 -6.19
N LEU A 730 -31.38 -3.73 -6.71
CA LEU A 730 -30.93 -3.78 -8.09
C LEU A 730 -31.84 -4.62 -8.99
N SER A 731 -31.91 -4.24 -10.27
CA SER A 731 -32.68 -4.94 -11.30
C SER A 731 -32.22 -6.37 -11.55
N ARG A 732 -30.92 -6.64 -11.35
CA ARG A 732 -30.32 -7.98 -11.31
C ARG A 732 -29.81 -8.22 -9.90
N PRO A 733 -30.66 -8.74 -9.01
CA PRO A 733 -30.37 -8.73 -7.59
C PRO A 733 -29.26 -9.71 -7.23
N LYS A 734 -29.10 -10.81 -7.95
CA LYS A 734 -28.13 -11.87 -7.66
C LYS A 734 -27.06 -11.97 -8.74
N GLN A 735 -25.78 -11.98 -8.34
CA GLN A 735 -24.63 -12.13 -9.23
C GLN A 735 -23.57 -13.04 -8.58
N GLU A 736 -22.95 -13.93 -9.34
CA GLU A 736 -21.87 -14.80 -8.86
C GLU A 736 -20.50 -14.18 -9.16
N VAL A 737 -19.61 -14.22 -8.16
CA VAL A 737 -18.20 -13.86 -8.26
C VAL A 737 -17.34 -15.11 -8.07
N ASP A 738 -16.50 -15.41 -9.06
CA ASP A 738 -15.73 -16.66 -9.07
C ASP A 738 -14.50 -16.55 -8.14
N VAL A 739 -13.72 -15.47 -8.30
CA VAL A 739 -12.51 -15.22 -7.50
C VAL A 739 -12.76 -14.13 -6.48
N LEU A 740 -12.65 -14.48 -5.21
CA LEU A 740 -12.62 -13.55 -4.08
C LEU A 740 -11.41 -13.84 -3.20
N ALA A 741 -10.43 -12.94 -3.24
CA ALA A 741 -9.19 -13.09 -2.50
C ALA A 741 -8.72 -11.77 -1.87
N ILE A 742 -7.92 -11.89 -0.80
CA ILE A 742 -7.12 -10.81 -0.24
C ILE A 742 -5.67 -11.22 -0.39
N VAL A 743 -4.90 -10.45 -1.14
CA VAL A 743 -3.47 -10.71 -1.43
C VAL A 743 -2.66 -9.57 -0.81
N ARG A 744 -1.87 -9.84 0.24
CA ARG A 744 -1.10 -8.82 0.98
C ARG A 744 -1.98 -7.65 1.45
N GLY A 745 -3.18 -7.94 1.96
CA GLY A 745 -4.16 -6.93 2.38
C GLY A 745 -4.89 -6.21 1.24
N ARG A 746 -4.73 -6.64 -0.02
CA ARG A 746 -5.43 -6.04 -1.18
C ARG A 746 -6.60 -6.90 -1.61
N MET A 747 -7.79 -6.30 -1.69
CA MET A 747 -9.02 -6.97 -2.15
C MET A 747 -8.96 -7.26 -3.66
N VAL A 748 -9.27 -8.49 -4.06
CA VAL A 748 -9.25 -8.97 -5.45
C VAL A 748 -10.57 -9.65 -5.78
N LEU A 749 -11.21 -9.18 -6.85
CA LEU A 749 -12.40 -9.79 -7.45
C LEU A 749 -12.04 -10.30 -8.85
N GLY A 750 -12.64 -11.40 -9.29
CA GLY A 750 -12.32 -11.93 -10.62
C GLY A 750 -13.28 -12.97 -11.18
N GLU A 751 -13.09 -13.25 -12.47
CA GLU A 751 -13.84 -14.21 -13.28
C GLU A 751 -12.91 -15.29 -13.84
N CYS A 752 -13.41 -16.53 -13.90
CA CYS A 752 -12.74 -17.65 -14.56
C CYS A 752 -13.53 -18.12 -15.79
N LYS A 753 -12.82 -18.39 -16.90
CA LYS A 753 -13.41 -18.91 -18.15
C LYS A 753 -12.57 -20.02 -18.78
N ASP A 754 -13.21 -21.16 -18.98
CA ASP A 754 -12.65 -22.33 -19.68
C ASP A 754 -12.84 -22.30 -21.22
N CYS A 755 -13.45 -21.24 -21.72
CA CYS A 755 -13.78 -21.02 -23.12
C CYS A 755 -13.40 -19.60 -23.55
N PRO A 756 -13.44 -19.28 -24.87
CA PRO A 756 -13.10 -17.95 -25.36
C PRO A 756 -13.90 -16.86 -24.67
N VAL A 757 -13.19 -15.97 -23.97
CA VAL A 757 -13.78 -14.89 -23.18
C VAL A 757 -14.48 -13.89 -24.10
N LYS A 758 -15.67 -13.45 -23.70
CA LYS A 758 -16.43 -12.41 -24.40
C LYS A 758 -16.42 -11.13 -23.59
N ALA A 759 -16.43 -9.98 -24.28
CA ALA A 759 -16.59 -8.66 -23.64
C ALA A 759 -17.85 -8.57 -22.75
N SER A 760 -18.92 -9.31 -23.07
CA SER A 760 -20.13 -9.38 -22.26
C SER A 760 -19.90 -9.97 -20.86
N ASP A 761 -18.88 -10.81 -20.69
CA ASP A 761 -18.57 -11.48 -19.43
C ASP A 761 -18.03 -10.48 -18.39
N LEU A 762 -17.41 -9.39 -18.85
CA LEU A 762 -16.84 -8.33 -18.01
C LEU A 762 -17.87 -7.27 -17.58
N ARG A 763 -18.99 -7.14 -18.31
CA ARG A 763 -20.02 -6.11 -18.05
C ARG A 763 -20.62 -6.20 -16.64
N LYS A 764 -20.76 -7.42 -16.10
CA LYS A 764 -21.26 -7.59 -14.72
C LYS A 764 -20.30 -6.96 -13.71
N TYR A 765 -18.99 -7.10 -13.91
CA TYR A 765 -17.98 -6.54 -13.00
C TYR A 765 -17.85 -5.02 -13.12
N HIS A 766 -18.02 -4.43 -14.30
CA HIS A 766 -18.13 -2.97 -14.39
C HIS A 766 -19.31 -2.44 -13.55
N THR A 767 -20.42 -3.18 -13.53
CA THR A 767 -21.60 -2.83 -12.73
C THR A 767 -21.33 -3.01 -11.23
N ILE A 768 -20.74 -4.14 -10.83
CA ILE A 768 -20.36 -4.38 -9.42
C ILE A 768 -19.38 -3.28 -8.96
N PHE A 769 -18.33 -3.03 -9.73
CA PHE A 769 -17.29 -2.06 -9.37
C PHE A 769 -17.88 -0.66 -9.24
N SER A 770 -18.80 -0.24 -10.11
CA SER A 770 -19.41 1.09 -9.99
C SER A 770 -20.29 1.23 -8.74
N GLN A 771 -20.88 0.14 -8.26
CA GLN A 771 -21.79 0.09 -7.11
C GLN A 771 -21.10 -0.12 -5.76
N LEU A 772 -19.86 -0.61 -5.75
CA LEU A 772 -19.08 -0.76 -4.52
C LEU A 772 -18.58 0.59 -4.00
N ASN A 773 -18.80 0.87 -2.72
CA ASN A 773 -18.29 2.07 -2.04
C ASN A 773 -16.76 2.05 -1.93
N ILE A 774 -16.17 0.88 -1.71
CA ILE A 774 -14.73 0.67 -1.67
C ILE A 774 -14.34 -0.18 -2.88
N LYS A 775 -13.56 0.38 -3.81
CA LYS A 775 -13.15 -0.35 -5.01
C LYS A 775 -12.13 -1.44 -4.66
N PRO A 776 -12.19 -2.62 -5.29
CA PRO A 776 -11.14 -3.62 -5.10
C PRO A 776 -9.85 -3.15 -5.75
N ALA A 777 -8.71 -3.66 -5.26
CA ALA A 777 -7.39 -3.21 -5.69
C ALA A 777 -7.13 -3.51 -7.17
N TYR A 778 -7.64 -4.63 -7.68
CA TYR A 778 -7.66 -4.96 -9.10
C TYR A 778 -8.69 -6.05 -9.43
N PHE A 779 -9.07 -6.10 -10.70
CA PHE A 779 -9.85 -7.19 -11.28
C PHE A 779 -8.92 -8.29 -11.83
N LEU A 780 -9.26 -9.57 -11.61
CA LEU A 780 -8.56 -10.71 -12.21
C LEU A 780 -9.45 -11.41 -13.23
N LEU A 781 -8.97 -11.54 -14.47
CA LEU A 781 -9.52 -12.50 -15.43
C LEU A 781 -8.57 -13.70 -15.55
N ALA A 782 -9.09 -14.91 -15.36
CA ALA A 782 -8.34 -16.13 -15.57
C ALA A 782 -8.99 -16.98 -16.67
N THR A 783 -8.19 -17.46 -17.62
CA THR A 783 -8.70 -18.24 -18.75
C THR A 783 -7.77 -19.37 -19.19
N THR A 784 -8.36 -20.43 -19.76
CA THR A 784 -7.65 -21.56 -20.39
C THR A 784 -7.13 -21.25 -21.80
N GLU A 785 -7.49 -20.09 -22.34
CA GLU A 785 -6.99 -19.58 -23.60
C GLU A 785 -5.54 -19.07 -23.47
N VAL A 786 -4.78 -19.12 -24.56
CA VAL A 786 -3.40 -18.60 -24.60
C VAL A 786 -3.34 -17.06 -24.63
N GLY A 787 -4.48 -16.40 -24.84
CA GLY A 787 -4.64 -14.96 -24.87
C GLY A 787 -6.11 -14.59 -25.02
N VAL A 788 -6.40 -13.29 -25.05
CA VAL A 788 -7.76 -12.75 -25.24
C VAL A 788 -7.80 -11.81 -26.45
N SER A 789 -8.97 -11.66 -27.06
CA SER A 789 -9.15 -10.76 -28.21
C SER A 789 -8.94 -9.30 -27.85
N ASP A 790 -8.61 -8.46 -28.83
CA ASP A 790 -8.40 -7.01 -28.64
C ASP A 790 -9.61 -6.35 -27.97
N THR A 791 -10.83 -6.74 -28.35
CA THR A 791 -12.06 -6.22 -27.71
C THR A 791 -12.14 -6.57 -26.22
N VAL A 792 -11.65 -7.73 -25.81
CA VAL A 792 -11.60 -8.10 -24.38
C VAL A 792 -10.48 -7.34 -23.67
N GLN A 793 -9.33 -7.13 -24.33
CA GLN A 793 -8.26 -6.28 -23.78
C GLN A 793 -8.73 -4.84 -23.56
N ASP A 794 -9.45 -4.27 -24.52
CA ASP A 794 -10.01 -2.92 -24.43
C ASP A 794 -11.00 -2.79 -23.27
N GLU A 795 -11.87 -3.79 -23.06
CA GLU A 795 -12.79 -3.80 -21.91
C GLU A 795 -12.05 -4.01 -20.58
N LEU A 796 -11.04 -4.88 -20.53
CA LEU A 796 -10.18 -5.04 -19.35
C LEU A 796 -9.45 -3.74 -19.00
N GLY A 797 -9.00 -2.99 -20.00
CA GLY A 797 -8.34 -1.70 -19.85
C GLY A 797 -9.20 -0.62 -19.19
N LYS A 798 -10.52 -0.80 -19.12
CA LYS A 798 -11.43 0.12 -18.41
C LYS A 798 -11.45 -0.07 -16.89
N PHE A 799 -10.91 -1.17 -16.37
CA PHE A 799 -10.68 -1.30 -14.94
C PHE A 799 -9.39 -0.56 -14.56
N THR A 800 -9.45 0.27 -13.51
CA THR A 800 -8.31 1.07 -13.03
C THR A 800 -7.04 0.24 -12.86
N ASN A 801 -7.19 -0.99 -12.35
CA ASN A 801 -6.16 -2.02 -12.33
C ASN A 801 -6.78 -3.37 -12.71
N HIS A 802 -6.08 -4.14 -13.55
CA HIS A 802 -6.50 -5.49 -13.92
C HIS A 802 -5.30 -6.42 -14.10
N ARG A 803 -5.57 -7.72 -14.02
CA ARG A 803 -4.61 -8.79 -14.33
C ARG A 803 -5.28 -9.84 -15.20
N LEU A 804 -4.49 -10.44 -16.09
CA LEU A 804 -4.90 -11.54 -16.95
C LEU A 804 -4.02 -12.75 -16.65
N PHE A 805 -4.62 -13.85 -16.24
CA PHE A 805 -3.98 -15.17 -16.20
C PHE A 805 -4.45 -15.98 -17.39
N THR A 806 -3.50 -16.41 -18.19
CA THR A 806 -3.71 -17.24 -19.38
C THR A 806 -3.45 -18.71 -19.06
N ARG A 807 -3.60 -19.57 -20.07
CA ARG A 807 -3.26 -20.99 -19.98
C ARG A 807 -1.87 -21.24 -19.39
N GLY A 808 -0.87 -20.46 -19.83
CA GLY A 808 0.50 -20.60 -19.35
C GLY A 808 0.59 -20.31 -17.85
N ASP A 809 0.00 -19.21 -17.38
CA ASP A 809 0.05 -18.81 -15.98
C ASP A 809 -0.60 -19.80 -15.01
N LEU A 810 -1.62 -20.52 -15.47
CA LEU A 810 -2.45 -21.44 -14.66
C LEU A 810 -1.92 -22.88 -14.64
N TYR A 811 -1.35 -23.35 -15.75
CA TYR A 811 -0.97 -24.76 -15.92
C TYR A 811 0.54 -25.01 -15.97
N GLU A 812 1.34 -23.99 -16.26
CA GLU A 812 2.82 -24.03 -16.25
C GLU A 812 3.35 -23.38 -14.96
#